data_AF-A8XWZ2-F1
#
_entry.id   AF-A8XWZ2-F1
#
_cell.length_a   1.000
_cell.length_b   1.000
_cell.length_c   1.000
_cell.angle_alpha   90.00
_cell.angle_beta   90.00
_cell.angle_gamma   90.00
#
_symmetry.space_group_name_H-M   'P 1'
#
loop_
_entity.id
_entity.type
_entity.pdbx_description
1 polymer ?
#
loop_
_entity_poly.entity_id
_entity_poly.type
_entity_poly.pdbx_seq_one_letter_code
_entity_poly.pdbx_strand_id
1 'polypeptide(L)'
;LLLLLFPQFNPSATSSPSLFPCPARCQCYSDNEQNQQVHLICKWEQLNATNFQLARPDLVRTLTIKCPYHSPKVSTPPHSLFQGFRNLDRLELDRCLIDTVPDGLFAGLHQLYSLILKNANIADFPRDIFAHCPKLMTLDLSGNKLRIEPYSLRSLHDLIHLDLSDNDIGFLTNTLISLTKLKVITMNNNKITNIDFRRFPENLTDLSIRHNLVSTIHYVPASARNLKRLDLSGNRLEFVAGLSTGAVNVLPAELKHVDLSNNKLNYLHEFAFEHLSNLVLLDLKNNSLKEVKASSFRGSKNQIKLFLSENPLLCHCSHKWLMDAESKNISLGDLPAIQCSNILKPEKTMSLTLAHSRNQLLCKYSNMCEADCECCQKKECECRFECPPTCRCLRSADVTSVRTSQNIMVCDKLRWDKLGKLPSPLTQLHMNQTDWKSFEAKQLKELGNLRALKITNSKMTTKEMEKLSDLTNLTHLEITSSSITFIPDSISKLPSLTHLYLSDNPLDQLNATSLVHLDNLKKIDDIDDVYCDLNGHGTVWMLEALPGTNESVCLDPTEETKQWMAFVENAQKGIMERVHTSTKATTEKMDEEKEEMTTSPRKTILDTLNELEGGKKTDKMSTRSRSTTTSMTTTTPRYRRKYKDYDDEPHKFVNVLIFLLFLCVIILIISIGVTVYLK
;
A
#
# COMPACT_ATOMS: atom_id res chain seq x y z
N LEU A 1 -27.81 37.00 -29.82
CA LEU A 1 -28.72 38.08 -30.26
C LEU A 1 -29.12 38.89 -29.03
N LEU A 2 -28.30 39.88 -28.66
CA LEU A 2 -28.59 41.01 -27.77
C LEU A 2 -27.30 41.86 -27.69
N LEU A 3 -26.85 42.26 -28.87
CA LEU A 3 -26.16 43.52 -29.10
C LEU A 3 -27.29 44.52 -29.33
N LEU A 4 -27.32 45.60 -28.56
CA LEU A 4 -27.84 46.94 -28.90
C LEU A 4 -28.07 47.65 -27.57
N LEU A 5 -27.15 48.55 -27.21
CA LEU A 5 -27.38 49.88 -26.63
C LEU A 5 -26.05 50.40 -26.06
N PHE A 6 -25.28 51.05 -26.93
CA PHE A 6 -24.33 52.09 -26.55
C PHE A 6 -25.09 53.42 -26.44
N PRO A 7 -24.71 54.36 -25.56
CA PRO A 7 -24.71 55.76 -25.91
C PRO A 7 -23.36 56.14 -26.53
N GLN A 8 -23.43 56.88 -27.64
CA GLN A 8 -22.28 57.49 -28.28
C GLN A 8 -21.70 58.61 -27.41
N PHE A 9 -20.37 58.66 -27.32
CA PHE A 9 -19.63 59.87 -26.96
C PHE A 9 -18.53 60.10 -28.01
N ASN A 10 -18.67 61.20 -28.75
CA ASN A 10 -17.67 61.73 -29.68
C ASN A 10 -16.75 62.72 -28.93
N PRO A 11 -15.51 62.97 -29.40
CA PRO A 11 -14.38 63.40 -28.60
C PRO A 11 -14.36 64.93 -28.42
N SER A 12 -14.22 65.38 -27.18
CA SER A 12 -13.82 66.74 -26.85
C SER A 12 -12.51 66.66 -26.10
N ALA A 13 -11.46 67.20 -26.70
CA ALA A 13 -10.14 67.31 -26.10
C ALA A 13 -10.22 68.17 -24.82
N THR A 14 -9.99 67.54 -23.68
CA THR A 14 -9.50 68.21 -22.47
C THR A 14 -8.31 67.41 -21.97
N SER A 15 -7.13 68.00 -22.14
CA SER A 15 -5.83 67.52 -21.69
C SER A 15 -5.81 67.28 -20.17
N SER A 16 -5.71 66.02 -19.75
CA SER A 16 -5.28 65.64 -18.40
C SER A 16 -3.91 64.96 -18.46
N PRO A 17 -2.83 65.55 -17.89
CA PRO A 17 -1.49 64.98 -17.97
C PRO A 17 -1.21 64.05 -16.79
N SER A 18 -1.70 62.81 -16.80
CA SER A 18 -1.37 61.83 -15.72
C SER A 18 -1.77 60.37 -15.97
N LEU A 19 -1.95 59.92 -17.21
CA LEU A 19 -2.25 58.51 -17.49
C LEU A 19 -1.01 57.79 -18.03
N PHE A 20 -0.49 56.86 -17.23
CA PHE A 20 0.53 55.90 -17.67
C PHE A 20 -0.03 55.09 -18.86
N PRO A 21 0.58 55.14 -20.06
CA PRO A 21 0.08 54.42 -21.23
C PRO A 21 0.35 52.92 -21.06
N CYS A 22 -0.71 52.14 -20.84
CA CYS A 22 -0.59 50.70 -20.63
C CYS A 22 -0.15 49.99 -21.93
N PRO A 23 0.89 49.15 -21.92
CA PRO A 23 1.35 48.44 -23.11
C PRO A 23 0.30 47.49 -23.70
N ALA A 24 0.39 47.26 -25.01
CA ALA A 24 -0.45 46.29 -25.69
C ALA A 24 -0.27 44.87 -25.10
N ARG A 25 -1.38 44.16 -24.97
CA ARG A 25 -1.47 42.83 -24.33
C ARG A 25 -1.07 42.81 -22.84
N CYS A 26 -1.09 43.97 -22.18
CA CYS A 26 -0.93 44.08 -20.74
C CYS A 26 -2.19 44.65 -20.08
N GLN A 27 -2.38 44.29 -18.82
CA GLN A 27 -3.30 44.93 -17.88
C GLN A 27 -2.47 45.73 -16.88
N CYS A 28 -2.85 46.97 -16.64
CA CYS A 28 -2.15 47.88 -15.74
C CYS A 28 -3.06 48.30 -14.60
N TYR A 29 -2.51 48.30 -13.38
CA TYR A 29 -3.19 48.72 -12.16
C TYR A 29 -2.33 49.77 -11.47
N SER A 30 -2.94 50.73 -10.78
CA SER A 30 -2.22 51.68 -9.93
C SER A 30 -2.82 51.71 -8.53
N ASP A 31 -1.96 51.83 -7.53
CA ASP A 31 -2.35 51.87 -6.12
C ASP A 31 -2.91 53.22 -5.68
N ASN A 32 -2.63 54.32 -6.41
CA ASN A 32 -3.03 55.67 -6.03
C ASN A 32 -3.71 56.41 -7.19
N GLU A 33 -4.65 57.31 -6.87
CA GLU A 33 -5.33 58.19 -7.84
C GLU A 33 -4.35 59.06 -8.65
N GLN A 34 -3.10 59.24 -8.16
CA GLN A 34 -2.04 59.97 -8.85
C GLN A 34 -1.15 59.12 -9.79
N ASN A 35 -1.43 57.82 -9.99
CA ASN A 35 -0.70 56.91 -10.90
C ASN A 35 0.83 56.82 -10.70
N GLN A 36 1.32 57.06 -9.47
CA GLN A 36 2.77 57.11 -9.20
C GLN A 36 3.43 55.73 -9.03
N GLN A 37 2.65 54.67 -8.86
CA GLN A 37 3.13 53.28 -8.78
C GLN A 37 2.21 52.40 -9.61
N VAL A 38 2.81 51.57 -10.48
CA VAL A 38 2.05 50.80 -11.47
C VAL A 38 2.43 49.32 -11.42
N HIS A 39 1.43 48.47 -11.56
CA HIS A 39 1.53 47.01 -11.59
C HIS A 39 1.10 46.52 -12.97
N LEU A 40 1.95 45.74 -13.64
CA LEU A 40 1.70 45.25 -14.98
C LEU A 40 1.56 43.72 -15.00
N ILE A 41 0.52 43.26 -15.68
CA ILE A 41 0.29 41.85 -16.01
C ILE A 41 0.19 41.72 -17.53
N CYS A 42 1.24 41.20 -18.15
CA CYS A 42 1.38 41.07 -19.59
C CYS A 42 1.20 39.62 -20.05
N LYS A 43 0.50 39.44 -21.18
CA LYS A 43 0.31 38.15 -21.85
C LYS A 43 0.95 38.19 -23.22
N TRP A 44 2.18 37.69 -23.32
CA TRP A 44 2.95 37.65 -24.56
C TRP A 44 3.27 36.22 -24.97
N GLU A 45 3.50 36.01 -26.25
CA GLU A 45 3.82 34.67 -26.77
C GLU A 45 5.29 34.26 -26.56
N GLN A 46 6.18 35.24 -26.44
CA GLN A 46 7.61 35.10 -26.21
C GLN A 46 8.18 36.42 -25.65
N LEU A 47 9.36 36.37 -25.01
CA LEU A 47 10.15 37.56 -24.63
C LEU A 47 11.15 37.92 -25.72
N ASN A 48 11.09 39.15 -26.22
CA ASN A 48 12.00 39.73 -27.20
C ASN A 48 12.17 41.25 -26.98
N ALA A 49 13.03 41.88 -27.77
CA ALA A 49 13.35 43.31 -27.65
C ALA A 49 12.16 44.25 -27.94
N THR A 50 11.16 43.82 -28.73
CA THR A 50 10.03 44.68 -29.12
C THR A 50 8.90 44.71 -28.10
N ASN A 51 8.96 43.88 -27.07
CA ASN A 51 7.93 43.81 -26.05
C ASN A 51 7.87 45.04 -25.13
N PHE A 52 8.94 45.82 -25.00
CA PHE A 52 9.02 46.94 -24.06
C PHE A 52 9.46 48.25 -24.73
N GLN A 53 8.48 49.09 -25.10
CA GLN A 53 8.67 50.51 -25.39
C GLN A 53 7.82 51.34 -24.43
N LEU A 54 8.19 51.32 -23.15
CA LEU A 54 7.53 52.08 -22.09
C LEU A 54 8.17 53.47 -21.94
N ALA A 55 7.36 54.52 -21.90
CA ALA A 55 7.86 55.88 -21.70
C ALA A 55 8.35 56.15 -20.25
N ARG A 56 7.75 55.47 -19.25
CA ARG A 56 8.03 55.64 -17.82
C ARG A 56 8.17 54.31 -17.06
N PRO A 57 9.16 53.45 -17.40
CA PRO A 57 9.37 52.16 -16.72
C PRO A 57 9.77 52.32 -15.24
N ASP A 58 10.20 53.51 -14.84
CA ASP A 58 10.57 53.88 -13.47
C ASP A 58 9.39 53.87 -12.47
N LEU A 59 8.15 53.99 -12.96
CA LEU A 59 6.94 53.96 -12.13
C LEU A 59 6.46 52.53 -11.82
N VAL A 60 7.00 51.53 -12.51
CA VAL A 60 6.54 50.15 -12.40
C VAL A 60 7.14 49.48 -11.17
N ARG A 61 6.28 48.96 -10.29
CA ARG A 61 6.67 48.21 -9.10
C ARG A 61 6.61 46.71 -9.31
N THR A 62 5.58 46.19 -9.97
CA THR A 62 5.50 44.75 -10.26
C THR A 62 5.28 44.50 -11.73
N LEU A 63 6.00 43.52 -12.27
CA LEU A 63 5.89 43.10 -13.65
C LEU A 63 5.72 41.59 -13.71
N THR A 64 4.57 41.16 -14.21
CA THR A 64 4.25 39.75 -14.44
C THR A 64 4.07 39.50 -15.93
N ILE A 65 4.78 38.52 -16.46
CA ILE A 65 4.71 38.14 -17.88
C ILE A 65 4.38 36.66 -17.95
N LYS A 66 3.23 36.36 -18.56
CA LYS A 66 2.73 34.99 -18.70
C LYS A 66 2.66 34.62 -20.16
N CYS A 67 3.37 33.56 -20.52
CA CYS A 67 3.28 32.97 -21.84
C CYS A 67 2.18 31.88 -21.89
N PRO A 68 1.55 31.64 -23.06
CA PRO A 68 0.50 30.62 -23.21
C PRO A 68 1.00 29.20 -22.93
N TYR A 69 0.15 28.35 -22.33
CA TYR A 69 0.46 26.98 -21.87
C TYR A 69 1.00 26.01 -22.94
N HIS A 70 0.92 26.36 -24.22
CA HIS A 70 1.35 25.51 -25.34
C HIS A 70 2.08 26.31 -26.43
N SER A 71 2.59 27.50 -26.10
CA SER A 71 3.36 28.28 -27.07
C SER A 71 4.68 27.53 -27.35
N PRO A 72 4.95 27.10 -28.59
CA PRO A 72 6.24 26.51 -28.94
C PRO A 72 7.32 27.61 -29.13
N LYS A 73 6.94 28.88 -29.01
CA LYS A 73 7.82 30.00 -29.28
C LYS A 73 8.85 30.15 -28.17
N VAL A 74 10.10 30.09 -28.59
CA VAL A 74 11.26 30.26 -27.72
C VAL A 74 11.59 31.76 -27.62
N SER A 75 11.84 32.20 -26.41
CA SER A 75 12.20 33.56 -26.06
C SER A 75 13.70 33.76 -26.16
N THR A 76 14.10 34.86 -26.80
CA THR A 76 15.50 35.31 -26.93
C THR A 76 15.60 36.73 -26.36
N PRO A 77 15.49 36.88 -25.04
CA PRO A 77 15.51 38.20 -24.43
C PRO A 77 16.89 38.84 -24.61
N PRO A 78 16.99 40.15 -24.91
CA PRO A 78 18.27 40.85 -24.96
C PRO A 78 18.90 41.04 -23.57
N HIS A 79 20.21 41.27 -23.52
CA HIS A 79 21.01 41.45 -22.29
C HIS A 79 20.59 42.61 -21.39
N SER A 80 19.69 43.51 -21.79
CA SER A 80 19.28 44.67 -20.98
C SER A 80 17.76 44.87 -20.98
N LEU A 81 17.00 43.80 -21.21
CA LEU A 81 15.55 43.86 -21.37
C LEU A 81 14.84 44.60 -20.23
N PHE A 82 15.34 44.45 -18.99
CA PHE A 82 14.72 45.04 -17.80
C PHE A 82 15.46 46.27 -17.23
N GLN A 83 16.46 46.81 -17.93
CA GLN A 83 17.33 47.88 -17.41
C GLN A 83 16.60 49.17 -17.01
N GLY A 84 15.46 49.47 -17.66
CA GLY A 84 14.65 50.65 -17.36
C GLY A 84 13.86 50.57 -16.05
N PHE A 85 13.63 49.37 -15.51
CA PHE A 85 12.74 49.14 -14.36
C PHE A 85 13.45 49.29 -13.01
N ARG A 86 14.00 50.48 -12.75
CA ARG A 86 14.91 50.73 -11.61
C ARG A 86 14.26 50.61 -10.23
N ASN A 87 12.94 50.78 -10.15
CA ASN A 87 12.16 50.70 -8.92
C ASN A 87 11.32 49.40 -8.84
N LEU A 88 11.65 48.41 -9.67
CA LEU A 88 10.92 47.15 -9.68
C LEU A 88 11.15 46.38 -8.39
N ASP A 89 10.04 46.02 -7.78
CA ASP A 89 9.92 45.32 -6.52
C ASP A 89 9.79 43.80 -6.76
N ARG A 90 8.99 43.43 -7.77
CA ARG A 90 8.74 42.03 -8.16
C ARG A 90 8.74 41.82 -9.67
N LEU A 91 9.44 40.78 -10.11
CA LEU A 91 9.44 40.30 -11.50
C LEU A 91 9.00 38.84 -11.55
N GLU A 92 8.00 38.53 -12.35
CA GLU A 92 7.50 37.16 -12.57
C GLU A 92 7.48 36.84 -14.07
N LEU A 93 8.23 35.81 -14.47
CA LEU A 93 8.22 35.22 -15.80
C LEU A 93 7.71 33.78 -15.67
N ASP A 94 6.59 33.47 -16.32
CA ASP A 94 5.93 32.17 -16.19
C ASP A 94 5.56 31.59 -17.56
N ARG A 95 6.02 30.35 -17.80
CA ARG A 95 5.85 29.58 -19.05
C ARG A 95 6.50 30.20 -20.29
N CYS A 96 7.38 31.17 -20.12
CA CYS A 96 8.12 31.75 -21.23
C CYS A 96 9.39 30.94 -21.45
N LEU A 97 9.38 30.07 -22.47
CA LEU A 97 10.51 29.20 -22.81
C LEU A 97 11.73 30.07 -23.13
N ILE A 98 12.81 29.98 -22.37
CA ILE A 98 14.06 30.73 -22.58
C ILE A 98 15.14 29.72 -22.94
N ASP A 99 15.73 29.88 -24.13
CA ASP A 99 16.78 28.98 -24.61
C ASP A 99 18.08 29.13 -23.80
N THR A 100 18.58 30.36 -23.74
CA THR A 100 19.77 30.75 -22.98
C THR A 100 19.46 32.01 -22.21
N VAL A 101 19.79 32.05 -20.93
CA VAL A 101 19.68 33.25 -20.09
C VAL A 101 20.90 34.13 -20.38
N PRO A 102 20.74 35.35 -20.93
CA PRO A 102 21.86 36.25 -21.18
C PRO A 102 22.40 36.85 -19.87
N ASP A 103 23.73 37.03 -19.77
CA ASP A 103 24.45 37.47 -18.55
C ASP A 103 23.89 38.75 -17.90
N GLY A 104 23.36 39.67 -18.71
CA GLY A 104 22.87 40.96 -18.25
C GLY A 104 21.37 41.04 -18.04
N LEU A 105 20.60 39.95 -18.21
CA LEU A 105 19.14 40.01 -18.31
C LEU A 105 18.46 40.85 -17.21
N PHE A 106 18.98 40.76 -15.97
CA PHE A 106 18.47 41.46 -14.79
C PHE A 106 19.25 42.74 -14.42
N ALA A 107 20.07 43.26 -15.33
CA ALA A 107 20.79 44.52 -15.13
C ALA A 107 19.81 45.65 -14.79
N GLY A 108 20.17 46.50 -13.82
CA GLY A 108 19.36 47.65 -13.38
C GLY A 108 18.30 47.36 -12.32
N LEU A 109 18.05 46.09 -11.97
CA LEU A 109 17.03 45.67 -11.00
C LEU A 109 17.50 45.75 -9.54
N HIS A 110 18.07 46.89 -9.14
CA HIS A 110 18.72 47.06 -7.84
C HIS A 110 17.77 47.06 -6.63
N GLN A 111 16.47 47.31 -6.84
CA GLN A 111 15.45 47.31 -5.78
C GLN A 111 14.66 45.99 -5.70
N LEU A 112 14.93 45.04 -6.61
CA LEU A 112 14.15 43.82 -6.73
C LEU A 112 14.29 42.95 -5.48
N TYR A 113 13.16 42.67 -4.82
CA TYR A 113 13.12 41.78 -3.66
C TYR A 113 12.53 40.40 -3.99
N SER A 114 11.75 40.28 -5.07
CA SER A 114 11.13 39.02 -5.48
C SER A 114 11.31 38.76 -6.98
N LEU A 115 11.93 37.61 -7.30
CA LEU A 115 12.14 37.15 -8.66
C LEU A 115 11.56 35.74 -8.82
N ILE A 116 10.70 35.57 -9.81
CA ILE A 116 10.02 34.31 -10.09
C ILE A 116 10.25 33.96 -11.56
N LEU A 117 10.88 32.82 -11.82
CA LEU A 117 11.20 32.31 -13.15
C LEU A 117 10.67 30.87 -13.25
N LYS A 118 9.42 30.70 -13.67
CA LYS A 118 8.74 29.40 -13.67
C LYS A 118 8.54 28.84 -15.06
N ASN A 119 8.67 27.51 -15.17
CA ASN A 119 8.28 26.78 -16.39
C ASN A 119 8.96 27.32 -17.65
N ALA A 120 10.20 27.81 -17.52
CA ALA A 120 10.92 28.51 -18.59
C ALA A 120 11.93 27.61 -19.31
N ASN A 121 12.00 26.33 -18.97
CA ASN A 121 12.94 25.34 -19.53
C ASN A 121 14.42 25.71 -19.32
N ILE A 122 14.74 26.48 -18.28
CA ILE A 122 16.10 26.95 -18.01
C ILE A 122 16.94 25.80 -17.47
N ALA A 123 18.07 25.50 -18.12
CA ALA A 123 18.99 24.44 -17.71
C ALA A 123 20.17 24.93 -16.86
N ASP A 124 20.61 26.17 -17.07
CA ASP A 124 21.73 26.79 -16.35
C ASP A 124 21.59 28.32 -16.33
N PHE A 125 22.34 28.97 -15.45
CA PHE A 125 22.40 30.41 -15.29
C PHE A 125 23.84 30.92 -15.40
N PRO A 126 24.06 32.08 -16.05
CA PRO A 126 25.35 32.76 -16.01
C PRO A 126 25.82 33.05 -14.58
N ARG A 127 27.14 33.04 -14.38
CA ARG A 127 27.77 33.10 -13.05
C ARG A 127 27.32 34.28 -12.19
N ASP A 128 27.18 35.45 -12.79
CA ASP A 128 26.94 36.70 -12.07
C ASP A 128 25.54 37.29 -12.34
N ILE A 129 24.62 36.50 -12.89
CA ILE A 129 23.29 36.96 -13.32
C ILE A 129 22.49 37.64 -12.18
N PHE A 130 22.69 37.18 -10.94
CA PHE A 130 22.01 37.68 -9.75
C PHE A 130 22.79 38.80 -9.02
N ALA A 131 24.03 39.10 -9.42
CA ALA A 131 24.79 40.22 -8.85
C ALA A 131 24.11 41.58 -9.10
N HIS A 132 23.25 41.65 -10.12
CA HIS A 132 22.43 42.83 -10.42
C HIS A 132 21.21 43.01 -9.50
N CYS A 133 20.87 42.00 -8.69
CA CYS A 133 19.71 41.99 -7.78
C CYS A 133 20.14 41.83 -6.31
N PRO A 134 20.93 42.76 -5.73
CA PRO A 134 21.55 42.55 -4.41
C PRO A 134 20.55 42.49 -3.24
N LYS A 135 19.34 43.03 -3.40
CA LYS A 135 18.28 43.06 -2.38
C LYS A 135 17.30 41.88 -2.46
N LEU A 136 17.61 40.87 -3.25
CA LEU A 136 16.69 39.77 -3.52
C LEU A 136 16.46 38.93 -2.25
N MET A 137 15.21 38.85 -1.82
CA MET A 137 14.80 38.11 -0.62
C MET A 137 14.03 36.83 -0.97
N THR A 138 13.34 36.80 -2.11
CA THR A 138 12.59 35.63 -2.58
C THR A 138 12.98 35.29 -4.01
N LEU A 139 13.40 34.05 -4.23
CA LEU A 139 13.74 33.52 -5.54
C LEU A 139 12.99 32.21 -5.78
N ASP A 140 12.28 32.13 -6.89
CA ASP A 140 11.56 30.94 -7.30
C ASP A 140 11.98 30.54 -8.71
N LEU A 141 12.61 29.37 -8.81
CA LEU A 141 13.11 28.78 -10.05
C LEU A 141 12.38 27.46 -10.35
N SER A 142 11.15 27.29 -9.86
CA SER A 142 10.40 26.05 -10.00
C SER A 142 10.02 25.72 -11.45
N GLY A 143 9.94 24.43 -11.78
CA GLY A 143 9.48 23.98 -13.11
C GLY A 143 10.50 24.19 -14.23
N ASN A 144 11.79 24.25 -13.91
CA ASN A 144 12.87 24.40 -14.91
C ASN A 144 13.58 23.06 -15.17
N LYS A 145 14.79 23.08 -15.73
CA LYS A 145 15.61 21.91 -16.08
C LYS A 145 16.94 21.90 -15.33
N LEU A 146 16.96 22.48 -14.14
CA LEU A 146 18.16 22.57 -13.31
C LEU A 146 18.55 21.18 -12.82
N ARG A 147 19.80 20.78 -13.08
CA ARG A 147 20.37 19.50 -12.62
C ARG A 147 21.11 19.61 -11.28
N ILE A 148 21.46 20.84 -10.90
CA ILE A 148 22.17 21.24 -9.69
C ILE A 148 21.74 22.65 -9.29
N GLU A 149 22.05 23.06 -8.07
CA GLU A 149 21.85 24.43 -7.64
C GLU A 149 22.80 25.36 -8.43
N PRO A 150 22.29 26.42 -9.09
CA PRO A 150 23.12 27.31 -9.89
C PRO A 150 24.18 28.01 -9.03
N TYR A 151 25.44 28.00 -9.46
CA TYR A 151 26.54 28.62 -8.71
C TYR A 151 26.30 30.12 -8.43
N SER A 152 25.58 30.80 -9.33
CA SER A 152 25.22 32.21 -9.23
C SER A 152 24.42 32.58 -7.98
N LEU A 153 23.71 31.60 -7.38
CA LEU A 153 22.99 31.79 -6.12
C LEU A 153 23.90 32.29 -5.00
N ARG A 154 25.20 31.93 -5.02
CA ARG A 154 26.18 32.29 -3.98
C ARG A 154 26.25 33.79 -3.65
N SER A 155 25.87 34.64 -4.59
CA SER A 155 25.85 36.11 -4.44
C SER A 155 24.66 36.64 -3.62
N LEU A 156 23.63 35.82 -3.38
CA LEU A 156 22.35 36.24 -2.81
C LEU A 156 22.34 36.17 -1.28
N HIS A 157 23.16 36.98 -0.62
CA HIS A 157 23.32 36.96 0.84
C HIS A 157 22.06 37.38 1.63
N ASP A 158 21.15 38.12 1.00
CA ASP A 158 19.89 38.59 1.60
C ASP A 158 18.69 37.67 1.34
N LEU A 159 18.90 36.54 0.65
CA LEU A 159 17.84 35.61 0.31
C LEU A 159 17.25 34.94 1.57
N ILE A 160 15.92 34.94 1.67
CA ILE A 160 15.14 34.38 2.78
C ILE A 160 14.39 33.13 2.34
N HIS A 161 13.87 33.13 1.11
CA HIS A 161 13.09 32.03 0.54
C HIS A 161 13.62 31.65 -0.84
N LEU A 162 13.88 30.34 -1.02
CA LEU A 162 14.35 29.75 -2.27
C LEU A 162 13.47 28.55 -2.65
N ASP A 163 12.87 28.61 -3.84
CA ASP A 163 12.14 27.50 -4.44
C ASP A 163 12.89 26.94 -5.66
N LEU A 164 13.25 25.66 -5.59
CA LEU A 164 13.91 24.87 -6.63
C LEU A 164 13.07 23.64 -7.01
N SER A 165 11.77 23.61 -6.68
CA SER A 165 10.88 22.49 -6.96
C SER A 165 10.71 22.20 -8.44
N ASP A 166 10.31 20.98 -8.77
CA ASP A 166 9.98 20.55 -10.14
C ASP A 166 11.15 20.79 -11.14
N ASN A 167 12.34 20.38 -10.73
CA ASN A 167 13.56 20.42 -11.52
C ASN A 167 14.16 19.00 -11.64
N ASP A 168 15.38 18.88 -12.16
CA ASP A 168 16.09 17.63 -12.35
C ASP A 168 17.28 17.47 -11.37
N ILE A 169 17.22 18.10 -10.19
CA ILE A 169 18.35 18.16 -9.24
C ILE A 169 18.60 16.78 -8.63
N GLY A 170 19.76 16.21 -8.91
CA GLY A 170 20.14 14.86 -8.45
C GLY A 170 21.05 14.84 -7.22
N PHE A 171 21.86 15.89 -7.04
CA PHE A 171 22.85 15.99 -5.97
C PHE A 171 22.98 17.44 -5.48
N LEU A 172 23.36 17.59 -4.22
CA LEU A 172 23.52 18.89 -3.57
C LEU A 172 24.98 19.33 -3.57
N THR A 173 25.21 20.58 -3.97
CA THR A 173 26.53 21.21 -4.00
C THR A 173 26.79 22.03 -2.72
N ASN A 174 27.90 22.80 -2.67
CA ASN A 174 28.20 23.69 -1.55
C ASN A 174 27.64 25.12 -1.74
N THR A 175 26.89 25.35 -2.83
CA THR A 175 26.43 26.68 -3.24
C THR A 175 25.59 27.36 -2.14
N LEU A 176 24.68 26.60 -1.52
CA LEU A 176 23.70 27.12 -0.57
C LEU A 176 24.29 27.52 0.79
N ILE A 177 25.47 27.00 1.14
CA ILE A 177 26.13 27.27 2.43
C ILE A 177 26.35 28.77 2.66
N SER A 178 26.60 29.51 1.59
CA SER A 178 26.86 30.96 1.61
C SER A 178 25.62 31.84 1.85
N LEU A 179 24.42 31.26 1.80
CA LEU A 179 23.14 31.98 1.90
C LEU A 179 22.75 32.13 3.37
N THR A 180 23.48 32.99 4.08
CA THR A 180 23.44 33.06 5.55
C THR A 180 22.10 33.56 6.11
N LYS A 181 21.26 34.27 5.34
CA LYS A 181 19.92 34.68 5.78
C LYS A 181 18.80 33.72 5.36
N LEU A 182 19.12 32.66 4.61
CA LEU A 182 18.13 31.75 4.06
C LEU A 182 17.40 30.98 5.17
N LYS A 183 16.06 31.02 5.13
CA LYS A 183 15.18 30.42 6.13
C LYS A 183 14.37 29.26 5.58
N VAL A 184 13.92 29.37 4.33
CA VAL A 184 13.01 28.40 3.71
C VAL A 184 13.59 27.93 2.39
N ILE A 185 13.69 26.62 2.23
CA ILE A 185 14.06 25.95 0.98
C ILE A 185 13.01 24.91 0.62
N THR A 186 12.52 24.96 -0.62
CA THR A 186 11.71 23.92 -1.23
C THR A 186 12.43 23.31 -2.43
N MET A 187 12.57 21.99 -2.43
CA MET A 187 13.23 21.20 -3.49
C MET A 187 12.38 19.98 -3.87
N ASN A 188 11.05 20.12 -3.76
CA ASN A 188 10.10 19.05 -4.03
C ASN A 188 10.15 18.57 -5.49
N ASN A 189 9.77 17.33 -5.74
CA ASN A 189 9.69 16.76 -7.09
C ASN A 189 11.00 16.92 -7.88
N ASN A 190 12.12 16.51 -7.27
CA ASN A 190 13.44 16.48 -7.90
C ASN A 190 13.95 15.03 -7.93
N LYS A 191 15.26 14.84 -8.16
CA LYS A 191 15.92 13.53 -8.25
C LYS A 191 16.94 13.32 -7.12
N ILE A 192 16.80 14.03 -6.00
CA ILE A 192 17.76 14.01 -4.89
C ILE A 192 17.77 12.61 -4.27
N THR A 193 18.95 12.02 -4.13
CA THR A 193 19.13 10.64 -3.62
C THR A 193 19.65 10.59 -2.19
N ASN A 194 20.40 11.60 -1.76
CA ASN A 194 21.02 11.65 -0.44
C ASN A 194 21.05 13.09 0.08
N ILE A 195 20.96 13.25 1.40
CA ILE A 195 21.01 14.54 2.07
C ILE A 195 22.26 14.59 2.94
N ASP A 196 23.08 15.63 2.78
CA ASP A 196 24.15 15.98 3.72
C ASP A 196 23.85 17.36 4.29
N PHE A 197 23.50 17.42 5.58
CA PHE A 197 23.09 18.67 6.22
C PHE A 197 24.20 19.72 6.30
N ARG A 198 25.46 19.36 6.05
CA ARG A 198 26.58 20.32 5.93
C ARG A 198 26.50 21.17 4.66
N ARG A 199 25.69 20.76 3.68
CA ARG A 199 25.49 21.45 2.40
C ARG A 199 24.44 22.56 2.47
N PHE A 200 23.68 22.62 3.55
CA PHE A 200 22.64 23.62 3.77
C PHE A 200 23.16 24.75 4.67
N PRO A 201 22.62 25.98 4.52
CA PRO A 201 22.98 27.09 5.39
C PRO A 201 22.51 26.86 6.83
N GLU A 202 23.32 27.33 7.80
CA GLU A 202 23.08 27.07 9.23
C GLU A 202 21.80 27.68 9.78
N ASN A 203 21.33 28.77 9.17
CA ASN A 203 20.17 29.54 9.61
C ASN A 203 18.82 29.02 9.08
N LEU A 204 18.86 27.96 8.28
CA LEU A 204 17.68 27.33 7.68
C LEU A 204 16.72 26.83 8.76
N THR A 205 15.42 27.14 8.63
CA THR A 205 14.38 26.74 9.58
C THR A 205 13.40 25.73 9.00
N ASP A 206 13.16 25.80 7.69
CA ASP A 206 12.16 24.99 7.01
C ASP A 206 12.75 24.40 5.73
N LEU A 207 12.73 23.08 5.62
CA LEU A 207 13.22 22.34 4.46
C LEU A 207 12.18 21.34 3.98
N SER A 208 11.81 21.44 2.70
CA SER A 208 10.92 20.48 2.04
C SER A 208 11.64 19.85 0.85
N ILE A 209 11.79 18.52 0.90
CA ILE A 209 12.39 17.67 -0.16
C ILE A 209 11.42 16.52 -0.45
N ARG A 210 10.14 16.86 -0.58
CA ARG A 210 9.06 15.90 -0.84
C ARG A 210 9.17 15.30 -2.25
N HIS A 211 8.71 14.05 -2.42
CA HIS A 211 8.70 13.35 -3.70
C HIS A 211 10.05 13.38 -4.42
N ASN A 212 11.09 12.93 -3.72
CA ASN A 212 12.42 12.77 -4.26
C ASN A 212 12.82 11.28 -4.20
N LEU A 213 14.11 10.98 -4.30
CA LEU A 213 14.65 9.63 -4.29
C LEU A 213 15.50 9.37 -3.05
N VAL A 214 15.29 10.14 -1.96
CA VAL A 214 16.18 10.14 -0.80
C VAL A 214 16.14 8.77 -0.09
N SER A 215 17.28 8.11 -0.02
CA SER A 215 17.44 6.84 0.73
C SER A 215 18.43 6.97 1.88
N THR A 216 19.33 7.97 1.86
CA THR A 216 20.27 8.23 2.96
C THR A 216 20.31 9.68 3.42
N ILE A 217 20.47 9.85 4.74
CA ILE A 217 20.65 11.14 5.41
C ILE A 217 21.96 11.10 6.21
N HIS A 218 22.81 12.08 5.96
CA HIS A 218 24.02 12.37 6.70
C HIS A 218 23.82 13.62 7.54
N TYR A 219 23.85 13.43 8.86
CA TYR A 219 23.72 14.49 9.85
C TYR A 219 24.93 14.50 10.77
N VAL A 220 25.45 15.70 11.03
CA VAL A 220 26.43 15.95 12.09
C VAL A 220 25.86 16.96 13.08
N PRO A 221 26.06 16.83 14.40
CA PRO A 221 25.48 17.75 15.39
C PRO A 221 25.79 19.23 15.19
N ALA A 222 26.89 19.55 14.49
CA ALA A 222 27.24 20.92 14.15
C ALA A 222 26.40 21.52 13.00
N SER A 223 25.70 20.71 12.22
CA SER A 223 24.89 21.11 11.05
C SER A 223 23.40 21.28 11.39
N ALA A 224 22.66 22.03 10.56
CA ALA A 224 21.20 22.20 10.67
C ALA A 224 20.66 22.62 12.05
N ARG A 225 21.42 23.43 12.81
CA ARG A 225 21.12 23.82 14.20
C ARG A 225 19.87 24.69 14.38
N ASN A 226 19.31 25.23 13.30
CA ASN A 226 18.09 26.04 13.36
C ASN A 226 16.89 25.37 12.67
N LEU A 227 17.07 24.15 12.15
CA LEU A 227 16.07 23.47 11.36
C LEU A 227 14.95 22.96 12.27
N LYS A 228 13.73 23.46 12.05
CA LYS A 228 12.54 23.18 12.85
C LYS A 228 11.53 22.32 12.10
N ARG A 229 11.43 22.45 10.79
CA ARG A 229 10.50 21.69 9.96
C ARG A 229 11.24 20.97 8.85
N LEU A 230 11.01 19.68 8.74
CA LEU A 230 11.58 18.82 7.72
C LEU A 230 10.48 17.95 7.10
N ASP A 231 10.25 18.16 5.81
CA ASP A 231 9.35 17.33 5.01
C ASP A 231 10.17 16.46 4.05
N LEU A 232 10.19 15.16 4.32
CA LEU A 232 10.79 14.12 3.49
C LEU A 232 9.74 13.13 3.01
N SER A 233 8.48 13.54 2.93
CA SER A 233 7.41 12.66 2.47
C SER A 233 7.63 12.22 1.02
N GLY A 234 7.21 11.01 0.67
CA GLY A 234 7.31 10.53 -0.71
C GLY A 234 8.74 10.20 -1.15
N ASN A 235 9.61 9.74 -0.24
CA ASN A 235 10.99 9.37 -0.52
C ASN A 235 11.21 7.85 -0.43
N ARG A 236 12.47 7.41 -0.27
CA ARG A 236 12.90 6.01 -0.29
C ARG A 236 13.63 5.59 0.98
N LEU A 237 13.38 6.27 2.11
CA LEU A 237 14.00 5.91 3.38
C LEU A 237 13.46 4.57 3.86
N GLU A 238 14.36 3.67 4.27
CA GLU A 238 14.01 2.32 4.75
C GLU A 238 14.04 2.18 6.28
N PHE A 239 14.81 3.04 6.96
CA PHE A 239 14.88 3.09 8.41
C PHE A 239 15.28 4.48 8.92
N VAL A 240 15.03 4.73 10.21
CA VAL A 240 15.55 5.90 10.94
C VAL A 240 16.36 5.41 12.14
N ALA A 241 17.47 6.09 12.41
CA ALA A 241 18.39 5.76 13.48
C ALA A 241 18.57 6.91 14.48
N GLY A 242 18.93 6.56 15.72
CA GLY A 242 19.23 7.52 16.78
C GLY A 242 20.69 7.96 16.74
N LEU A 243 20.99 9.13 17.30
CA LEU A 243 22.34 9.69 17.28
C LEU A 243 23.39 8.78 17.95
N SER A 244 22.99 8.03 18.98
CA SER A 244 23.85 7.10 19.73
C SER A 244 24.25 5.84 18.95
N THR A 245 23.58 5.55 17.83
CA THR A 245 23.83 4.33 17.05
C THR A 245 25.06 4.40 16.14
N GLY A 246 25.53 5.61 15.83
CA GLY A 246 26.59 5.83 14.82
C GLY A 246 26.18 5.48 13.39
N ALA A 247 24.91 5.17 13.13
CA ALA A 247 24.39 4.84 11.80
C ALA A 247 24.07 6.09 10.97
N VAL A 248 23.81 5.88 9.67
CA VAL A 248 23.18 6.90 8.81
C VAL A 248 21.67 7.01 9.11
N ASN A 249 20.98 7.95 8.46
CA ASN A 249 19.54 8.19 8.67
C ASN A 249 19.20 8.72 10.06
N VAL A 250 20.07 9.58 10.59
CA VAL A 250 19.84 10.33 11.83
C VAL A 250 19.26 11.70 11.48
N LEU A 251 18.17 12.07 12.16
CA LEU A 251 17.48 13.34 11.95
C LEU A 251 18.13 14.47 12.79
N PRO A 252 18.13 15.73 12.32
CA PRO A 252 18.63 16.89 13.09
C PRO A 252 17.91 17.10 14.44
N ALA A 253 18.67 17.44 15.49
CA ALA A 253 18.18 17.48 16.88
C ALA A 253 17.08 18.52 17.17
N GLU A 254 17.08 19.63 16.42
CA GLU A 254 16.23 20.81 16.70
C GLU A 254 14.85 20.75 16.02
N LEU A 255 14.55 19.64 15.37
CA LEU A 255 13.30 19.44 14.65
C LEU A 255 12.09 19.45 15.59
N LYS A 256 11.06 20.17 15.15
CA LYS A 256 9.73 20.23 15.78
C LYS A 256 8.72 19.41 14.99
N HIS A 257 8.72 19.54 13.67
CA HIS A 257 7.80 18.83 12.79
C HIS A 257 8.59 18.03 11.76
N VAL A 258 8.30 16.73 11.69
CA VAL A 258 8.92 15.82 10.74
C VAL A 258 7.83 15.04 10.02
N ASP A 259 7.83 15.15 8.70
CA ASP A 259 6.99 14.31 7.84
C ASP A 259 7.88 13.29 7.11
N LEU A 260 7.70 12.01 7.45
CA LEU A 260 8.34 10.87 6.79
C LEU A 260 7.29 9.96 6.13
N SER A 261 6.07 10.46 5.91
CA SER A 261 5.01 9.69 5.30
C SER A 261 5.37 9.26 3.88
N ASN A 262 4.75 8.19 3.36
CA ASN A 262 4.96 7.76 1.99
C ASN A 262 6.44 7.43 1.69
N ASN A 263 7.14 6.83 2.65
CA ASN A 263 8.50 6.31 2.49
C ASN A 263 8.48 4.77 2.44
N LYS A 264 9.64 4.14 2.60
CA LYS A 264 9.79 2.68 2.64
C LYS A 264 10.18 2.18 4.03
N LEU A 265 9.87 2.94 5.08
CA LEU A 265 10.33 2.65 6.43
C LEU A 265 9.78 1.28 6.85
N ASN A 266 10.66 0.30 7.04
CA ASN A 266 10.31 -1.04 7.48
C ASN A 266 10.76 -1.32 8.92
N TYR A 267 11.64 -0.46 9.44
CA TYR A 267 12.23 -0.58 10.77
C TYR A 267 12.55 0.80 11.36
N LEU A 268 12.37 0.93 12.68
CA LEU A 268 12.83 2.07 13.47
C LEU A 268 13.80 1.54 14.52
N HIS A 269 15.00 2.11 14.61
CA HIS A 269 15.92 1.74 15.67
C HIS A 269 15.36 2.04 17.06
N GLU A 270 15.86 1.34 18.06
CA GLU A 270 15.67 1.74 19.45
C GLU A 270 16.32 3.10 19.67
N PHE A 271 15.66 3.98 20.44
CA PHE A 271 16.12 5.35 20.69
C PHE A 271 16.25 6.23 19.43
N ALA A 272 15.58 5.87 18.32
CA ALA A 272 15.65 6.61 17.06
C ALA A 272 15.35 8.10 17.19
N PHE A 273 14.46 8.47 18.11
CA PHE A 273 14.02 9.84 18.33
C PHE A 273 14.45 10.43 19.68
N GLU A 274 15.35 9.76 20.41
CA GLU A 274 15.77 10.17 21.77
C GLU A 274 16.37 11.58 21.80
N HIS A 275 17.18 11.94 20.81
CA HIS A 275 17.86 13.24 20.75
C HIS A 275 16.97 14.39 20.25
N LEU A 276 15.77 14.10 19.74
CA LEU A 276 14.84 15.09 19.19
C LEU A 276 14.01 15.77 20.30
N SER A 277 14.68 16.53 21.17
CA SER A 277 14.07 17.11 22.37
C SER A 277 12.94 18.11 22.09
N ASN A 278 12.88 18.65 20.86
CA ASN A 278 11.90 19.66 20.46
C ASN A 278 10.76 19.10 19.60
N LEU A 279 10.73 17.78 19.36
CA LEU A 279 9.74 17.15 18.48
C LEU A 279 8.32 17.30 19.03
N VAL A 280 7.41 17.72 18.15
CA VAL A 280 5.98 17.92 18.44
C VAL A 280 5.12 17.08 17.51
N LEU A 281 5.53 16.92 16.25
CA LEU A 281 4.76 16.16 15.26
C LEU A 281 5.68 15.24 14.47
N LEU A 282 5.29 13.97 14.39
CA LEU A 282 5.93 12.97 13.56
C LEU A 282 4.87 12.23 12.72
N ASP A 283 4.97 12.36 11.41
CA ASP A 283 4.13 11.61 10.47
C ASP A 283 4.92 10.43 9.89
N LEU A 284 4.45 9.20 10.14
CA LEU A 284 4.99 7.94 9.63
C LEU A 284 3.99 7.18 8.75
N LYS A 285 2.90 7.82 8.32
CA LYS A 285 1.85 7.15 7.53
C LYS A 285 2.38 6.57 6.23
N ASN A 286 1.68 5.56 5.72
CA ASN A 286 1.97 4.94 4.43
C ASN A 286 3.45 4.57 4.27
N ASN A 287 3.92 3.74 5.19
CA ASN A 287 5.26 3.16 5.19
C ASN A 287 5.13 1.62 5.23
N SER A 288 6.24 0.91 5.40
CA SER A 288 6.30 -0.55 5.44
C SER A 288 6.49 -1.11 6.86
N LEU A 289 6.10 -0.36 7.89
CA LEU A 289 6.31 -0.76 9.28
C LEU A 289 5.40 -1.93 9.64
N LYS A 290 6.00 -3.04 10.07
CA LYS A 290 5.27 -4.19 10.65
C LYS A 290 5.16 -4.10 12.17
N GLU A 291 6.12 -3.43 12.80
CA GLU A 291 6.23 -3.28 14.24
C GLU A 291 6.69 -1.86 14.59
N VAL A 292 6.16 -1.30 15.68
CA VAL A 292 6.59 0.00 16.22
C VAL A 292 6.82 -0.18 17.71
N LYS A 293 8.07 -0.11 18.14
CA LYS A 293 8.47 -0.35 19.52
C LYS A 293 8.43 0.94 20.33
N ALA A 294 7.98 0.86 21.58
CA ALA A 294 8.02 1.98 22.52
C ALA A 294 9.45 2.51 22.73
N SER A 295 10.46 1.63 22.65
CA SER A 295 11.86 1.99 22.82
C SER A 295 12.37 2.99 21.77
N SER A 296 11.78 3.04 20.56
CA SER A 296 12.14 4.03 19.54
C SER A 296 11.83 5.47 19.96
N PHE A 297 10.87 5.66 20.88
CA PHE A 297 10.42 6.96 21.39
C PHE A 297 10.90 7.26 22.82
N ARG A 298 11.64 6.35 23.43
CA ARG A 298 12.13 6.52 24.81
C ARG A 298 13.12 7.69 24.86
N GLY A 299 12.93 8.58 25.83
CA GLY A 299 13.77 9.77 26.02
C GLY A 299 13.19 11.07 25.45
N SER A 300 12.13 11.02 24.65
CA SER A 300 11.42 12.24 24.24
C SER A 300 10.81 12.96 25.46
N LYS A 301 11.08 14.26 25.58
CA LYS A 301 10.59 15.09 26.69
C LYS A 301 9.26 15.78 26.39
N ASN A 302 8.91 15.90 25.10
CA ASN A 302 7.73 16.64 24.66
C ASN A 302 6.57 15.72 24.33
N GLN A 303 5.36 16.30 24.34
CA GLN A 303 4.19 15.65 23.79
C GLN A 303 4.32 15.55 22.27
N ILE A 304 4.44 14.32 21.76
CA ILE A 304 4.54 14.04 20.32
C ILE A 304 3.17 13.63 19.79
N LYS A 305 2.71 14.33 18.75
CA LYS A 305 1.61 13.87 17.92
C LYS A 305 2.16 12.94 16.84
N LEU A 306 1.76 11.67 16.90
CA LEU A 306 2.25 10.60 16.04
C LEU A 306 1.13 10.12 15.10
N PHE A 307 1.46 9.95 13.81
CA PHE A 307 0.59 9.35 12.80
C PHE A 307 1.21 8.07 12.24
N LEU A 308 0.43 6.99 12.15
CA LEU A 308 0.88 5.63 11.84
C LEU A 308 -0.01 4.88 10.84
N SER A 309 -1.14 5.44 10.41
CA SER A 309 -2.07 4.76 9.50
C SER A 309 -1.40 4.33 8.20
N GLU A 310 -2.03 3.39 7.49
CA GLU A 310 -1.52 2.86 6.21
C GLU A 310 -0.15 2.16 6.32
N ASN A 311 0.23 1.69 7.51
CA ASN A 311 1.33 0.76 7.69
C ASN A 311 0.81 -0.68 7.80
N PRO A 312 1.52 -1.69 7.26
CA PRO A 312 1.15 -3.10 7.36
C PRO A 312 1.51 -3.69 8.74
N LEU A 313 1.00 -3.08 9.81
CA LEU A 313 1.28 -3.49 11.17
C LEU A 313 0.79 -4.92 11.41
N LEU A 314 1.55 -5.70 12.16
CA LEU A 314 1.09 -6.98 12.70
C LEU A 314 0.33 -6.71 14.00
N CYS A 315 -0.73 -7.45 14.30
CA CYS A 315 -1.41 -7.39 15.60
C CYS A 315 -0.55 -8.05 16.68
N HIS A 316 0.62 -7.47 16.94
CA HIS A 316 1.63 -7.95 17.86
C HIS A 316 1.48 -7.27 19.22
N CYS A 317 1.82 -7.97 20.29
CA CYS A 317 1.67 -7.43 21.64
C CYS A 317 2.59 -6.24 21.95
N SER A 318 3.67 -6.07 21.19
CA SER A 318 4.53 -4.89 21.30
C SER A 318 3.85 -3.61 20.85
N HIS A 319 2.65 -3.66 20.26
CA HIS A 319 1.83 -2.48 19.98
C HIS A 319 0.88 -2.13 21.13
N LYS A 320 0.86 -2.89 22.23
CA LYS A 320 0.00 -2.58 23.38
C LYS A 320 0.23 -1.16 23.90
N TRP A 321 1.48 -0.70 23.93
CA TRP A 321 1.82 0.65 24.40
C TRP A 321 1.16 1.76 23.57
N LEU A 322 0.75 1.49 22.32
CA LEU A 322 0.02 2.46 21.50
C LEU A 322 -1.34 2.80 22.11
N MET A 323 -1.96 1.86 22.83
CA MET A 323 -3.22 2.12 23.54
C MET A 323 -3.00 2.97 24.79
N ASP A 324 -1.82 2.86 25.41
CA ASP A 324 -1.42 3.64 26.59
C ASP A 324 -0.61 4.89 26.22
N ALA A 325 -0.45 5.19 24.92
CA ALA A 325 0.51 6.18 24.44
C ALA A 325 0.21 7.59 24.98
N GLU A 326 -1.07 7.95 25.11
CA GLU A 326 -1.49 9.26 25.59
C GLU A 326 -0.99 9.54 27.01
N SER A 327 -0.87 8.50 27.85
CA SER A 327 -0.32 8.61 29.20
C SER A 327 1.22 8.80 29.22
N LYS A 328 1.89 8.65 28.08
CA LYS A 328 3.35 8.64 27.92
C LYS A 328 3.85 9.75 27.01
N ASN A 329 3.18 10.91 27.01
CA ASN A 329 3.51 12.06 26.15
C ASN A 329 3.47 11.76 24.65
N ILE A 330 2.68 10.77 24.20
CA ILE A 330 2.50 10.47 22.78
C ILE A 330 1.01 10.45 22.47
N SER A 331 0.53 11.36 21.63
CA SER A 331 -0.86 11.37 21.16
C SER A 331 -0.93 10.77 19.76
N LEU A 332 -1.77 9.76 19.57
CA LEU A 332 -2.00 9.15 18.25
C LEU A 332 -3.05 9.97 17.49
N GLY A 333 -2.59 10.68 16.45
CA GLY A 333 -3.45 11.57 15.67
C GLY A 333 -4.46 10.86 14.77
N ASP A 334 -4.27 9.57 14.50
CA ASP A 334 -5.03 8.77 13.54
C ASP A 334 -5.42 7.38 14.07
N LEU A 335 -5.51 7.22 15.40
CA LEU A 335 -5.82 5.94 16.07
C LEU A 335 -6.97 5.12 15.41
N PRO A 336 -8.12 5.71 15.01
CA PRO A 336 -9.21 4.95 14.37
C PRO A 336 -8.83 4.34 13.01
N ALA A 337 -7.87 4.93 12.31
CA ALA A 337 -7.41 4.48 10.99
C ALA A 337 -6.25 3.47 11.07
N ILE A 338 -5.66 3.26 12.24
CA ILE A 338 -4.57 2.29 12.43
C ILE A 338 -5.14 0.87 12.37
N GLN A 339 -4.75 0.13 11.34
CA GLN A 339 -5.11 -1.27 11.13
C GLN A 339 -3.92 -2.18 11.45
N CYS A 340 -4.20 -3.41 11.86
CA CYS A 340 -3.20 -4.45 11.98
C CYS A 340 -3.70 -5.76 11.36
N SER A 341 -2.76 -6.57 10.89
CA SER A 341 -2.97 -7.90 10.32
C SER A 341 -2.77 -8.98 11.37
N ASN A 342 -3.65 -9.98 11.40
CA ASN A 342 -3.52 -11.07 12.37
C ASN A 342 -2.25 -11.90 12.11
N ILE A 343 -1.53 -12.25 13.18
CA ILE A 343 -0.24 -12.97 13.09
C ILE A 343 -0.38 -14.37 12.48
N LEU A 344 -1.53 -15.03 12.67
CA LEU A 344 -1.80 -16.38 12.15
C LEU A 344 -2.52 -16.37 10.80
N LYS A 345 -3.28 -15.31 10.53
CA LYS A 345 -4.10 -15.11 9.33
C LYS A 345 -3.85 -13.72 8.75
N PRO A 346 -2.71 -13.49 8.06
CA PRO A 346 -2.31 -12.16 7.60
C PRO A 346 -3.34 -11.48 6.68
N GLU A 347 -4.17 -12.26 6.00
CA GLU A 347 -5.29 -11.80 5.16
C GLU A 347 -6.41 -11.13 5.98
N LYS A 348 -6.49 -11.40 7.27
CA LYS A 348 -7.47 -10.79 8.18
C LYS A 348 -6.88 -9.56 8.85
N THR A 349 -7.34 -8.41 8.41
CA THR A 349 -7.04 -7.12 9.02
C THR A 349 -8.16 -6.66 9.95
N MET A 350 -7.81 -5.86 10.95
CA MET A 350 -8.75 -5.23 11.87
C MET A 350 -8.15 -3.95 12.46
N SER A 351 -8.98 -3.07 13.01
CA SER A 351 -8.46 -1.89 13.69
C SER A 351 -7.65 -2.29 14.92
N LEU A 352 -6.61 -1.53 15.23
CA LEU A 352 -5.74 -1.82 16.37
C LEU A 352 -6.52 -1.78 17.70
N THR A 353 -7.50 -0.88 17.81
CA THR A 353 -8.40 -0.78 18.97
C THR A 353 -9.31 -2.00 19.13
N LEU A 354 -9.78 -2.57 18.02
CA LEU A 354 -10.56 -3.80 18.03
C LEU A 354 -9.68 -5.01 18.37
N ALA A 355 -8.46 -5.06 17.83
CA ALA A 355 -7.49 -6.09 18.16
C ALA A 355 -7.16 -6.09 19.66
N HIS A 356 -6.95 -4.91 20.25
CA HIS A 356 -6.73 -4.76 21.68
C HIS A 356 -7.94 -5.20 22.52
N SER A 357 -9.15 -4.71 22.19
CA SER A 357 -10.36 -5.03 22.96
C SER A 357 -10.76 -6.51 22.90
N ARG A 358 -10.43 -7.19 21.80
CA ARG A 358 -10.64 -8.64 21.61
C ARG A 358 -9.47 -9.53 22.04
N ASN A 359 -8.43 -8.98 22.68
CA ASN A 359 -7.22 -9.72 23.08
C ASN A 359 -6.48 -10.40 21.91
N GLN A 360 -6.58 -9.84 20.71
CA GLN A 360 -5.97 -10.36 19.47
C GLN A 360 -4.60 -9.75 19.17
N LEU A 361 -4.04 -8.96 20.11
CA LEU A 361 -2.62 -8.61 20.13
C LEU A 361 -1.83 -9.77 20.72
N LEU A 362 -1.09 -10.52 19.89
CA LEU A 362 -0.41 -11.75 20.31
C LEU A 362 1.09 -11.54 20.50
N CYS A 363 1.64 -12.10 21.58
CA CYS A 363 3.07 -12.22 21.85
C CYS A 363 3.56 -13.61 21.47
N LYS A 364 4.67 -13.70 20.74
CA LYS A 364 5.46 -14.93 20.65
C LYS A 364 6.19 -15.18 21.97
N TYR A 365 6.23 -16.43 22.42
CA TYR A 365 7.00 -16.82 23.60
C TYR A 365 7.76 -18.13 23.37
N SER A 366 8.95 -18.25 23.97
CA SER A 366 9.77 -19.47 23.97
C SER A 366 9.55 -20.32 25.22
N ASN A 367 9.23 -19.68 26.34
CA ASN A 367 8.81 -20.34 27.57
C ASN A 367 7.73 -19.50 28.26
N MET A 368 6.98 -20.15 29.14
CA MET A 368 5.95 -19.53 29.97
C MET A 368 5.77 -20.35 31.23
N CYS A 369 5.34 -19.71 32.31
CA CYS A 369 4.99 -20.40 33.55
C CYS A 369 3.55 -20.10 33.95
N GLU A 370 2.99 -20.99 34.77
CA GLU A 370 1.69 -20.78 35.41
C GLU A 370 1.74 -19.58 36.38
N ALA A 371 0.59 -18.97 36.66
CA ALA A 371 0.51 -17.71 37.41
C ALA A 371 1.16 -17.78 38.80
N ASP A 372 1.11 -18.95 39.45
CA ASP A 372 1.63 -19.18 40.82
C ASP A 372 2.99 -19.91 40.82
N CYS A 373 3.70 -19.91 39.69
CA CYS A 373 4.96 -20.65 39.53
C CYS A 373 6.18 -19.87 40.04
N GLU A 374 6.64 -20.19 41.26
CA GLU A 374 7.77 -19.52 41.91
C GLU A 374 9.15 -19.84 41.27
N CYS A 375 9.27 -20.97 40.57
CA CYS A 375 10.54 -21.44 40.01
C CYS A 375 10.82 -21.01 38.57
N CYS A 376 10.01 -20.10 37.99
CA CYS A 376 9.99 -19.86 36.53
C CYS A 376 11.35 -19.52 35.89
N GLN A 377 12.24 -18.86 36.64
CA GLN A 377 13.58 -18.52 36.15
C GLN A 377 14.57 -19.70 36.16
N LYS A 378 14.27 -20.77 36.91
CA LYS A 378 15.10 -21.97 36.98
C LYS A 378 14.89 -22.83 35.74
N LYS A 379 15.94 -23.52 35.31
CA LYS A 379 15.89 -24.46 34.19
C LYS A 379 15.12 -25.73 34.55
N GLU A 380 15.26 -26.18 35.80
CA GLU A 380 14.50 -27.27 36.38
C GLU A 380 13.30 -26.68 37.13
N CYS A 381 12.16 -26.59 36.45
CA CYS A 381 10.91 -26.08 37.01
C CYS A 381 9.72 -26.79 36.38
N GLU A 382 8.95 -27.53 37.18
CA GLU A 382 7.87 -28.40 36.68
C GLU A 382 6.66 -27.64 36.13
N CYS A 383 6.45 -26.41 36.62
CA CYS A 383 5.42 -25.47 36.17
C CYS A 383 5.90 -24.54 35.03
N ARG A 384 7.13 -24.75 34.52
CA ARG A 384 7.66 -24.06 33.35
C ARG A 384 7.38 -24.88 32.10
N PHE A 385 6.73 -24.25 31.14
CA PHE A 385 6.51 -24.77 29.80
C PHE A 385 7.52 -24.17 28.84
N GLU A 386 8.11 -25.01 27.99
CA GLU A 386 8.95 -24.57 26.87
C GLU A 386 8.23 -24.86 25.55
N CYS A 387 8.16 -23.84 24.69
CA CYS A 387 7.56 -23.97 23.37
C CYS A 387 8.38 -24.96 22.54
N PRO A 388 7.77 -26.03 21.99
CA PRO A 388 8.50 -27.02 21.20
C PRO A 388 9.20 -26.37 20.00
N PRO A 389 10.40 -26.84 19.59
CA PRO A 389 11.19 -26.19 18.53
C PRO A 389 10.50 -26.10 17.15
N THR A 390 9.61 -27.05 16.83
CA THR A 390 8.83 -27.07 15.58
C THR A 390 7.51 -26.32 15.69
N CYS A 391 7.22 -25.71 16.84
CA CYS A 391 5.98 -25.02 17.12
C CYS A 391 6.21 -23.52 17.32
N ARG A 392 5.15 -22.76 17.06
CA ARG A 392 5.04 -21.34 17.32
C ARG A 392 3.98 -21.13 18.38
N CYS A 393 4.41 -20.69 19.56
CA CYS A 393 3.53 -20.43 20.67
C CYS A 393 3.25 -18.93 20.79
N LEU A 394 1.96 -18.59 20.89
CA LEU A 394 1.44 -17.23 20.90
C LEU A 394 0.48 -17.06 22.07
N ARG A 395 0.56 -15.94 22.76
CA ARG A 395 -0.38 -15.60 23.85
C ARG A 395 -0.91 -14.18 23.72
N SER A 396 -2.12 -13.92 24.19
CA SER A 396 -2.66 -12.56 24.28
C SER A 396 -1.77 -11.67 25.16
N ALA A 397 -1.66 -10.39 24.79
CA ALA A 397 -0.90 -9.38 25.52
C ALA A 397 -1.43 -9.13 26.94
N ASP A 398 -2.74 -9.31 27.14
CA ASP A 398 -3.43 -9.08 28.41
C ASP A 398 -4.08 -10.37 28.92
N VAL A 399 -3.53 -10.91 29.99
CA VAL A 399 -4.13 -11.99 30.78
C VAL A 399 -4.66 -11.35 32.06
N THR A 400 -5.97 -11.07 32.09
CA THR A 400 -6.66 -10.57 33.29
C THR A 400 -7.77 -11.54 33.67
N SER A 401 -8.27 -11.48 34.90
CA SER A 401 -9.35 -12.35 35.40
C SER A 401 -10.69 -12.16 34.65
N VAL A 402 -10.84 -11.10 33.85
CA VAL A 402 -12.09 -10.73 33.18
C VAL A 402 -12.08 -11.01 31.67
N ARG A 403 -10.90 -11.09 31.03
CA ARG A 403 -10.80 -11.29 29.58
C ARG A 403 -10.30 -12.69 29.26
N THR A 404 -11.01 -13.42 28.41
CA THR A 404 -10.56 -14.74 27.92
C THR A 404 -9.21 -14.59 27.21
N SER A 405 -8.15 -15.07 27.83
CA SER A 405 -6.80 -15.09 27.27
C SER A 405 -6.73 -16.11 26.14
N GLN A 406 -6.16 -15.75 25.00
CA GLN A 406 -5.78 -16.73 23.99
C GLN A 406 -4.37 -17.22 24.28
N ASN A 407 -4.23 -18.53 24.30
CA ASN A 407 -2.94 -19.21 24.22
C ASN A 407 -3.02 -20.21 23.07
N ILE A 408 -2.25 -19.96 22.03
CA ILE A 408 -2.33 -20.63 20.74
C ILE A 408 -0.98 -21.27 20.48
N MET A 409 -0.99 -22.56 20.17
CA MET A 409 0.21 -23.27 19.71
C MET A 409 -0.02 -23.77 18.30
N VAL A 410 0.87 -23.40 17.39
CA VAL A 410 0.84 -23.82 15.98
C VAL A 410 2.07 -24.66 15.69
N CYS A 411 1.89 -25.93 15.37
CA CYS A 411 2.96 -26.88 15.10
C CYS A 411 2.90 -27.33 13.64
N ASP A 412 4.05 -27.31 12.97
CA ASP A 412 4.17 -27.73 11.58
C ASP A 412 5.10 -28.96 11.49
N LYS A 413 4.71 -29.97 10.70
CA LYS A 413 5.55 -31.15 10.38
C LYS A 413 6.04 -31.93 11.61
N LEU A 414 5.18 -32.07 12.62
CA LEU A 414 5.50 -32.76 13.87
C LEU A 414 4.97 -34.21 13.84
N ARG A 415 5.69 -35.16 14.47
CA ARG A 415 5.11 -36.45 14.83
C ARG A 415 4.49 -36.39 16.23
N TRP A 416 3.27 -36.89 16.40
CA TRP A 416 2.56 -36.82 17.67
C TRP A 416 3.34 -37.42 18.84
N ASP A 417 4.05 -38.54 18.63
CA ASP A 417 4.85 -39.21 19.65
C ASP A 417 6.09 -38.41 20.12
N LYS A 418 6.46 -37.36 19.38
CA LYS A 418 7.55 -36.43 19.72
C LYS A 418 7.06 -35.14 20.35
N LEU A 419 5.75 -34.96 20.47
CA LEU A 419 5.17 -33.82 21.16
C LEU A 419 5.46 -33.94 22.67
N GLY A 420 6.13 -32.93 23.21
CA GLY A 420 6.37 -32.83 24.65
C GLY A 420 5.11 -32.48 25.43
N LYS A 421 5.26 -32.22 26.74
CA LYS A 421 4.17 -31.75 27.61
C LYS A 421 3.53 -30.48 27.03
N LEU A 422 2.21 -30.46 26.93
CA LEU A 422 1.44 -29.29 26.47
C LEU A 422 1.23 -28.27 27.61
N PRO A 423 1.11 -26.96 27.32
CA PRO A 423 0.88 -25.96 28.35
C PRO A 423 -0.56 -26.06 28.87
N SER A 424 -0.76 -26.14 30.19
CA SER A 424 -2.10 -26.16 30.82
C SER A 424 -3.01 -24.98 30.43
N PRO A 425 -2.53 -23.73 30.22
CA PRO A 425 -3.39 -22.64 29.76
C PRO A 425 -3.69 -22.68 28.25
N LEU A 426 -3.34 -23.74 27.51
CA LEU A 426 -3.58 -23.80 26.06
C LEU A 426 -5.07 -23.72 25.74
N THR A 427 -5.42 -22.80 24.84
CA THR A 427 -6.81 -22.58 24.40
C THR A 427 -7.06 -23.02 22.97
N GLN A 428 -6.03 -22.96 22.12
CA GLN A 428 -6.11 -23.34 20.72
C GLN A 428 -4.86 -24.13 20.33
N LEU A 429 -5.06 -25.25 19.65
CA LEU A 429 -3.98 -26.08 19.13
C LEU A 429 -4.16 -26.23 17.62
N HIS A 430 -3.16 -25.82 16.85
CA HIS A 430 -3.12 -25.99 15.40
C HIS A 430 -2.01 -26.96 15.04
N MET A 431 -2.37 -28.06 14.37
CA MET A 431 -1.48 -29.14 13.97
C MET A 431 -1.50 -29.24 12.45
N ASN A 432 -0.39 -28.90 11.81
CA ASN A 432 -0.28 -28.90 10.36
C ASN A 432 0.73 -29.96 9.92
N GLN A 433 0.39 -30.76 8.90
CA GLN A 433 1.25 -31.82 8.38
C GLN A 433 1.75 -32.78 9.48
N THR A 434 0.88 -33.07 10.45
CA THR A 434 1.23 -33.88 11.61
C THR A 434 1.10 -35.36 11.27
N ASP A 435 2.04 -36.17 11.75
CA ASP A 435 1.93 -37.63 11.72
C ASP A 435 1.26 -38.11 13.01
N TRP A 436 0.03 -38.63 12.89
CA TRP A 436 -0.83 -39.06 13.99
C TRP A 436 -0.61 -40.51 14.42
N LYS A 437 0.44 -41.17 13.92
CA LYS A 437 0.78 -42.53 14.35
C LYS A 437 0.93 -42.60 15.88
N SER A 438 0.26 -43.57 16.49
CA SER A 438 0.20 -43.77 17.95
C SER A 438 -0.46 -42.62 18.72
N PHE A 439 -1.33 -41.84 18.08
CA PHE A 439 -2.11 -40.79 18.72
C PHE A 439 -3.00 -41.34 19.83
N GLU A 440 -2.95 -40.70 21.00
CA GLU A 440 -3.86 -40.89 22.12
C GLU A 440 -4.33 -39.53 22.63
N ALA A 441 -5.62 -39.39 22.93
CA ALA A 441 -6.21 -38.12 23.34
C ALA A 441 -5.95 -37.74 24.81
N LYS A 442 -5.27 -38.61 25.59
CA LYS A 442 -5.05 -38.42 27.03
C LYS A 442 -4.45 -37.06 27.38
N GLN A 443 -3.40 -36.63 26.66
CA GLN A 443 -2.75 -35.34 26.91
C GLN A 443 -3.64 -34.15 26.54
N LEU A 444 -4.52 -34.28 25.55
CA LEU A 444 -5.47 -33.23 25.16
C LEU A 444 -6.63 -33.13 26.16
N LYS A 445 -7.06 -34.25 26.72
CA LYS A 445 -8.12 -34.33 27.73
C LYS A 445 -7.75 -33.57 29.02
N GLU A 446 -6.47 -33.58 29.38
CA GLU A 446 -5.94 -32.85 30.53
C GLU A 446 -5.97 -31.31 30.32
N LEU A 447 -6.18 -30.82 29.09
CA LEU A 447 -6.25 -29.40 28.78
C LEU A 447 -7.66 -28.83 28.95
N GLY A 448 -8.05 -28.54 30.20
CA GLY A 448 -9.38 -28.00 30.52
C GLY A 448 -9.75 -26.69 29.81
N ASN A 449 -8.76 -25.90 29.38
CA ASN A 449 -8.94 -24.63 28.67
C ASN A 449 -8.99 -24.75 27.15
N LEU A 450 -8.74 -25.93 26.58
CA LEU A 450 -8.77 -26.11 25.14
C LEU A 450 -10.19 -25.88 24.61
N ARG A 451 -10.32 -24.99 23.62
CA ARG A 451 -11.60 -24.62 23.01
C ARG A 451 -11.59 -24.81 21.49
N ALA A 452 -10.42 -24.73 20.85
CA ALA A 452 -10.29 -24.93 19.41
C ALA A 452 -9.15 -25.90 19.08
N LEU A 453 -9.44 -26.85 18.19
CA LEU A 453 -8.47 -27.78 17.63
C LEU A 453 -8.54 -27.68 16.11
N LYS A 454 -7.43 -27.31 15.48
CA LYS A 454 -7.29 -27.20 14.04
C LYS A 454 -6.25 -28.20 13.56
N ILE A 455 -6.61 -29.00 12.57
CA ILE A 455 -5.78 -30.04 11.99
C ILE A 455 -5.81 -29.84 10.48
N THR A 456 -4.66 -29.67 9.84
CA THR A 456 -4.59 -29.46 8.39
C THR A 456 -3.54 -30.35 7.74
N ASN A 457 -3.81 -30.86 6.55
CA ASN A 457 -2.84 -31.63 5.74
C ASN A 457 -2.19 -32.81 6.48
N SER A 458 -2.90 -33.46 7.40
CA SER A 458 -2.27 -34.35 8.38
C SER A 458 -2.57 -35.84 8.20
N LYS A 459 -3.17 -36.27 7.08
CA LYS A 459 -3.51 -37.69 6.81
C LYS A 459 -4.29 -38.37 7.96
N MET A 460 -4.96 -37.57 8.78
CA MET A 460 -5.69 -38.06 9.94
C MET A 460 -6.86 -38.91 9.45
N THR A 461 -7.06 -40.06 10.10
CA THR A 461 -8.11 -41.03 9.76
C THR A 461 -9.30 -40.89 10.71
N THR A 462 -10.46 -41.40 10.29
CA THR A 462 -11.69 -41.39 11.12
C THR A 462 -11.49 -42.07 12.48
N LYS A 463 -10.63 -43.10 12.56
CA LYS A 463 -10.29 -43.80 13.81
C LYS A 463 -9.57 -42.89 14.81
N GLU A 464 -8.72 -41.99 14.34
CA GLU A 464 -8.05 -41.01 15.21
C GLU A 464 -9.02 -39.90 15.61
N MET A 465 -9.93 -39.51 14.71
CA MET A 465 -10.96 -38.52 14.99
C MET A 465 -11.90 -38.99 16.10
N GLU A 466 -12.28 -40.26 16.12
CA GLU A 466 -13.12 -40.84 17.17
C GLU A 466 -12.52 -40.69 18.58
N LYS A 467 -11.18 -40.73 18.69
CA LYS A 467 -10.48 -40.53 19.97
C LYS A 467 -10.63 -39.10 20.52
N LEU A 468 -11.02 -38.13 19.70
CA LEU A 468 -11.28 -36.75 20.13
C LEU A 468 -12.61 -36.57 20.88
N SER A 469 -13.44 -37.61 20.94
CA SER A 469 -14.74 -37.59 21.64
C SER A 469 -14.64 -37.29 23.15
N ASP A 470 -13.47 -37.48 23.75
CA ASP A 470 -13.20 -37.14 25.14
C ASP A 470 -13.06 -35.62 25.40
N LEU A 471 -12.97 -34.79 24.36
CA LEU A 471 -12.71 -33.35 24.45
C LEU A 471 -14.01 -32.55 24.61
N THR A 472 -14.71 -32.74 25.73
CA THR A 472 -16.06 -32.19 25.97
C THR A 472 -16.16 -30.65 25.99
N ASN A 473 -15.04 -29.96 26.24
CA ASN A 473 -14.96 -28.49 26.23
C ASN A 473 -14.68 -27.90 24.84
N LEU A 474 -14.46 -28.74 23.82
CA LEU A 474 -14.13 -28.28 22.49
C LEU A 474 -15.33 -27.60 21.84
N THR A 475 -15.13 -26.38 21.35
CA THR A 475 -16.17 -25.56 20.73
C THR A 475 -16.00 -25.44 19.22
N HIS A 476 -14.75 -25.54 18.75
CA HIS A 476 -14.38 -25.44 17.34
C HIS A 476 -13.45 -26.60 16.98
N LEU A 477 -13.85 -27.41 16.01
CA LEU A 477 -13.02 -28.46 15.44
C LEU A 477 -12.89 -28.22 13.92
N GLU A 478 -11.66 -28.07 13.45
CA GLU A 478 -11.35 -27.94 12.02
C GLU A 478 -10.39 -29.05 11.63
N ILE A 479 -10.78 -29.92 10.69
CA ILE A 479 -9.95 -30.98 10.12
C ILE A 479 -10.00 -30.85 8.60
N THR A 480 -9.01 -30.20 8.00
CA THR A 480 -8.97 -29.91 6.56
C THR A 480 -7.92 -30.76 5.86
N SER A 481 -8.20 -31.18 4.62
CA SER A 481 -7.24 -31.91 3.77
C SER A 481 -6.62 -33.13 4.46
N SER A 482 -7.45 -33.99 5.03
CA SER A 482 -7.04 -35.21 5.74
C SER A 482 -7.67 -36.44 5.09
N SER A 483 -7.81 -37.55 5.82
CA SER A 483 -8.32 -38.83 5.31
C SER A 483 -9.57 -39.27 6.08
N ILE A 484 -10.42 -38.30 6.41
CA ILE A 484 -11.70 -38.54 7.09
C ILE A 484 -12.73 -39.01 6.06
N THR A 485 -13.36 -40.15 6.33
CA THR A 485 -14.35 -40.76 5.43
C THR A 485 -15.80 -40.66 5.92
N PHE A 486 -16.00 -40.48 7.23
CA PHE A 486 -17.31 -40.26 7.85
C PHE A 486 -17.14 -39.54 9.20
N ILE A 487 -18.23 -38.99 9.76
CA ILE A 487 -18.22 -38.37 11.09
C ILE A 487 -18.63 -39.41 12.14
N PRO A 488 -17.79 -39.73 13.15
CA PRO A 488 -18.17 -40.64 14.23
C PRO A 488 -19.31 -40.07 15.09
N ASP A 489 -20.26 -40.91 15.51
CA ASP A 489 -21.37 -40.53 16.40
C ASP A 489 -20.91 -39.97 17.75
N SER A 490 -19.71 -40.35 18.18
CA SER A 490 -19.08 -39.85 19.40
C SER A 490 -18.65 -38.38 19.29
N ILE A 491 -18.37 -37.89 18.07
CA ILE A 491 -18.00 -36.49 17.81
C ILE A 491 -19.25 -35.63 17.63
N SER A 492 -20.30 -36.17 17.00
CA SER A 492 -21.56 -35.42 16.84
C SER A 492 -22.23 -35.11 18.18
N LYS A 493 -22.02 -35.95 19.19
CA LYS A 493 -22.56 -35.78 20.55
C LYS A 493 -21.72 -34.90 21.47
N LEU A 494 -20.67 -34.23 20.97
CA LEU A 494 -19.85 -33.35 21.80
C LEU A 494 -20.68 -32.15 22.31
N PRO A 495 -20.79 -31.96 23.64
CA PRO A 495 -21.79 -31.06 24.22
C PRO A 495 -21.50 -29.57 23.97
N SER A 496 -20.24 -29.20 23.77
CA SER A 496 -19.84 -27.81 23.58
C SER A 496 -19.53 -27.46 22.12
N LEU A 497 -19.60 -28.43 21.20
CA LEU A 497 -19.13 -28.23 19.83
C LEU A 497 -20.13 -27.37 19.05
N THR A 498 -19.67 -26.20 18.60
CA THR A 498 -20.50 -25.21 17.88
C THR A 498 -20.08 -25.04 16.42
N HIS A 499 -18.83 -25.35 16.09
CA HIS A 499 -18.31 -25.22 14.74
C HIS A 499 -17.52 -26.48 14.36
N LEU A 500 -17.87 -27.08 13.23
CA LEU A 500 -17.19 -28.24 12.66
C LEU A 500 -16.85 -27.96 11.20
N TYR A 501 -15.57 -27.94 10.86
CA TYR A 501 -15.08 -27.71 9.49
C TYR A 501 -14.32 -28.96 9.04
N LEU A 502 -14.76 -29.59 7.95
CA LEU A 502 -14.19 -30.87 7.46
C LEU A 502 -13.73 -30.80 6.00
N SER A 503 -13.36 -29.61 5.53
CA SER A 503 -13.16 -29.39 4.11
C SER A 503 -12.03 -30.22 3.49
N ASP A 504 -12.12 -30.52 2.19
CA ASP A 504 -11.12 -31.30 1.44
C ASP A 504 -10.83 -32.70 2.02
N ASN A 505 -11.83 -33.39 2.58
CA ASN A 505 -11.72 -34.79 3.01
C ASN A 505 -12.55 -35.72 2.11
N PRO A 506 -12.14 -36.99 1.92
CA PRO A 506 -12.89 -37.97 1.14
C PRO A 506 -14.09 -38.51 1.93
N LEU A 507 -15.08 -37.67 2.22
CA LEU A 507 -16.29 -38.05 2.94
C LEU A 507 -17.17 -38.96 2.05
N ASP A 508 -17.00 -40.28 2.19
CA ASP A 508 -17.62 -41.26 1.30
C ASP A 508 -19.13 -41.43 1.59
N GLN A 509 -19.59 -41.26 2.83
CA GLN A 509 -21.02 -41.24 3.22
C GLN A 509 -21.22 -40.48 4.55
N LEU A 510 -22.08 -39.46 4.59
CA LEU A 510 -22.63 -38.97 5.86
C LEU A 510 -23.93 -39.71 6.13
N ASN A 511 -23.94 -40.53 7.18
CA ASN A 511 -25.13 -41.23 7.60
C ASN A 511 -26.08 -40.23 8.27
N ALA A 512 -27.37 -40.22 7.89
CA ALA A 512 -28.35 -39.26 8.41
C ALA A 512 -28.45 -39.29 9.95
N THR A 513 -28.19 -40.44 10.58
CA THR A 513 -28.15 -40.64 12.03
C THR A 513 -27.04 -39.84 12.74
N SER A 514 -25.92 -39.58 12.07
CA SER A 514 -24.78 -38.87 12.65
C SER A 514 -24.98 -37.36 12.68
N LEU A 515 -25.91 -36.83 11.85
CA LEU A 515 -26.27 -35.41 11.77
C LEU A 515 -27.39 -35.03 12.76
N VAL A 516 -28.29 -35.97 13.10
CA VAL A 516 -29.44 -35.76 14.01
C VAL A 516 -29.04 -35.42 15.44
N HIS A 517 -27.79 -35.68 15.83
CA HIS A 517 -27.28 -35.44 17.19
C HIS A 517 -26.44 -34.16 17.34
N LEU A 518 -26.35 -33.33 16.29
CA LEU A 518 -25.57 -32.08 16.26
C LEU A 518 -26.33 -30.88 16.86
N ASP A 519 -27.02 -31.08 17.99
CA ASP A 519 -27.98 -30.11 18.55
C ASP A 519 -27.37 -28.73 18.88
N ASN A 520 -26.05 -28.67 19.12
CA ASN A 520 -25.34 -27.44 19.50
C ASN A 520 -24.57 -26.78 18.34
N LEU A 521 -24.57 -27.40 17.16
CA LEU A 521 -23.73 -26.96 16.05
C LEU A 521 -24.36 -25.75 15.34
N LYS A 522 -23.63 -24.63 15.28
CA LYS A 522 -24.06 -23.38 14.63
C LYS A 522 -23.62 -23.30 13.18
N LYS A 523 -22.55 -24.01 12.80
CA LYS A 523 -21.99 -23.97 11.45
C LYS A 523 -21.23 -25.27 11.10
N ILE A 524 -21.54 -25.81 9.93
CA ILE A 524 -20.81 -26.90 9.25
C ILE A 524 -20.49 -26.43 7.82
N ASP A 525 -19.25 -26.55 7.35
CA ASP A 525 -18.84 -26.23 5.97
C ASP A 525 -18.41 -27.53 5.24
N ASP A 526 -18.63 -27.57 3.92
CA ASP A 526 -18.28 -28.65 2.96
C ASP A 526 -19.24 -29.88 2.94
N ILE A 527 -20.55 -29.62 2.83
CA ILE A 527 -21.59 -30.65 2.54
C ILE A 527 -22.02 -30.57 1.07
N ASP A 528 -21.21 -30.01 0.17
CA ASP A 528 -21.62 -29.80 -1.23
C ASP A 528 -21.70 -31.12 -2.03
N ASP A 529 -21.06 -32.21 -1.55
CA ASP A 529 -20.95 -33.50 -2.26
C ASP A 529 -21.44 -34.71 -1.44
N VAL A 530 -22.41 -34.52 -0.54
CA VAL A 530 -22.82 -35.56 0.41
C VAL A 530 -23.99 -36.38 -0.10
N TYR A 531 -23.76 -37.69 -0.24
CA TYR A 531 -24.73 -38.69 -0.68
C TYR A 531 -25.37 -39.39 0.52
N CYS A 532 -26.70 -39.37 0.61
CA CYS A 532 -27.44 -40.24 1.53
C CYS A 532 -27.64 -41.62 0.89
N ASP A 533 -27.10 -42.67 1.51
CA ASP A 533 -27.35 -44.06 1.10
C ASP A 533 -28.67 -44.56 1.72
N LEU A 534 -29.66 -44.81 0.88
CA LEU A 534 -30.98 -45.31 1.29
C LEU A 534 -30.97 -46.84 1.46
N ASN A 535 -30.06 -47.38 2.29
CA ASN A 535 -29.99 -48.80 2.66
C ASN A 535 -30.27 -49.76 1.48
N GLY A 536 -29.56 -49.59 0.36
CA GLY A 536 -29.68 -50.45 -0.82
C GLY A 536 -30.63 -49.97 -1.92
N HIS A 537 -31.21 -48.76 -1.81
CA HIS A 537 -32.05 -48.16 -2.86
C HIS A 537 -31.37 -47.04 -3.69
N GLY A 538 -30.09 -46.75 -3.44
CA GLY A 538 -29.30 -45.76 -4.18
C GLY A 538 -28.95 -44.51 -3.37
N THR A 539 -28.10 -43.66 -3.95
CA THR A 539 -27.58 -42.43 -3.34
C THR A 539 -28.32 -41.18 -3.81
N VAL A 540 -28.72 -40.29 -2.89
CA VAL A 540 -29.43 -39.03 -3.19
C VAL A 540 -28.67 -37.82 -2.63
N TRP A 541 -28.75 -36.68 -3.32
CA TRP A 541 -28.14 -35.40 -2.93
C TRP A 541 -28.83 -34.80 -1.70
N MET A 542 -28.03 -34.35 -0.73
CA MET A 542 -28.51 -33.57 0.41
C MET A 542 -28.61 -32.08 0.02
N LEU A 543 -29.80 -31.49 0.05
CA LEU A 543 -29.98 -30.03 -0.10
C LEU A 543 -29.73 -29.32 1.24
N GLU A 544 -29.10 -28.14 1.19
CA GLU A 544 -28.65 -27.32 2.31
C GLU A 544 -29.59 -27.36 3.54
N ALA A 545 -29.16 -28.04 4.61
CA ALA A 545 -29.83 -28.00 5.90
C ALA A 545 -29.12 -27.01 6.83
N LEU A 546 -29.77 -25.87 7.10
CA LEU A 546 -29.40 -24.96 8.19
C LEU A 546 -29.87 -25.54 9.55
N PRO A 547 -29.08 -25.45 10.64
CA PRO A 547 -29.51 -25.93 11.95
C PRO A 547 -30.67 -25.10 12.51
N GLY A 548 -31.79 -25.75 12.86
CA GLY A 548 -32.98 -25.12 13.45
C GLY A 548 -34.29 -25.32 12.67
N THR A 549 -34.28 -26.05 11.55
CA THR A 549 -35.49 -26.48 10.85
C THR A 549 -35.86 -27.89 11.29
N ASN A 550 -37.12 -28.10 11.72
CA ASN A 550 -37.63 -29.39 12.22
C ASN A 550 -37.91 -30.42 11.11
N GLU A 551 -37.25 -30.31 9.95
CA GLU A 551 -37.42 -31.24 8.84
C GLU A 551 -36.06 -31.58 8.22
N SER A 552 -35.28 -32.42 8.91
CA SER A 552 -34.26 -33.23 8.24
C SER A 552 -34.92 -34.56 7.83
N VAL A 553 -35.64 -34.55 6.71
CA VAL A 553 -36.24 -35.78 6.18
C VAL A 553 -35.51 -36.13 4.90
N CYS A 554 -34.81 -37.26 4.90
CA CYS A 554 -34.54 -37.99 3.67
C CYS A 554 -35.90 -38.39 3.08
N LEU A 555 -36.50 -37.52 2.27
CA LEU A 555 -37.81 -37.79 1.68
C LEU A 555 -37.63 -38.83 0.58
N ASP A 556 -38.24 -40.01 0.76
CA ASP A 556 -38.49 -40.94 -0.34
C ASP A 556 -39.23 -40.17 -1.45
N PRO A 557 -38.67 -40.05 -2.66
CA PRO A 557 -39.26 -39.19 -3.67
C PRO A 557 -40.67 -39.65 -4.00
N THR A 558 -41.64 -38.73 -3.89
CA THR A 558 -43.02 -38.92 -4.35
C THR A 558 -43.03 -39.37 -5.82
N GLU A 559 -44.06 -40.14 -6.23
CA GLU A 559 -44.17 -40.68 -7.60
C GLU A 559 -44.02 -39.59 -8.69
N GLU A 560 -44.46 -38.36 -8.42
CA GLU A 560 -44.29 -37.22 -9.32
C GLU A 560 -42.82 -36.81 -9.50
N THR A 561 -42.00 -36.93 -8.45
CA THR A 561 -40.56 -36.64 -8.45
C THR A 561 -39.77 -37.75 -9.14
N LYS A 562 -40.21 -39.02 -8.99
CA LYS A 562 -39.67 -40.16 -9.76
C LYS A 562 -39.94 -40.00 -11.26
N GLN A 563 -41.13 -39.51 -11.62
CA GLN A 563 -41.50 -39.21 -13.01
C GLN A 563 -40.69 -38.03 -13.60
N TRP A 564 -40.45 -36.99 -12.80
CA TRP A 564 -39.61 -35.85 -13.23
C TRP A 564 -38.13 -36.25 -13.40
N MET A 565 -37.58 -37.04 -12.47
CA MET A 565 -36.22 -37.57 -12.57
C MET A 565 -36.06 -38.51 -13.77
N ALA A 566 -37.04 -39.39 -14.02
CA ALA A 566 -37.07 -40.23 -15.22
C ALA A 566 -37.22 -39.41 -16.51
N PHE A 567 -37.94 -38.29 -16.49
CA PHE A 567 -38.02 -37.36 -17.62
C PHE A 567 -36.69 -36.66 -17.90
N VAL A 568 -35.97 -36.21 -16.87
CA VAL A 568 -34.64 -35.59 -17.00
C VAL A 568 -33.59 -36.61 -17.47
N GLU A 569 -33.63 -37.83 -16.96
CA GLU A 569 -32.73 -38.92 -17.37
C GLU A 569 -32.99 -39.36 -18.82
N ASN A 570 -34.26 -39.42 -19.25
CA ASN A 570 -34.64 -39.66 -20.65
C ASN A 570 -34.29 -38.48 -21.57
N ALA A 571 -34.35 -37.24 -21.08
CA ALA A 571 -33.89 -36.06 -21.83
C ALA A 571 -32.37 -36.05 -22.00
N GLN A 572 -31.61 -36.46 -20.99
CA GLN A 572 -30.15 -36.62 -21.07
C GLN A 572 -29.75 -37.80 -21.97
N LYS A 573 -30.48 -38.94 -21.93
CA LYS A 573 -30.32 -40.05 -22.88
C LYS A 573 -30.61 -39.63 -24.32
N GLY A 574 -31.68 -38.86 -24.55
CA GLY A 574 -32.02 -38.33 -25.88
C GLY A 574 -30.99 -37.32 -26.43
N ILE A 575 -30.24 -36.64 -25.56
CA ILE A 575 -29.13 -35.76 -25.94
C ILE A 575 -27.85 -36.58 -26.22
N MET A 576 -27.59 -37.67 -25.48
CA MET A 576 -26.45 -38.56 -25.70
C MET A 576 -26.62 -39.49 -26.93
N GLU A 577 -27.84 -39.92 -27.24
CA GLU A 577 -28.12 -40.73 -28.45
C GLU A 577 -28.03 -39.90 -29.74
N ARG A 578 -28.31 -38.58 -29.70
CA ARG A 578 -28.09 -37.67 -30.85
C ARG A 578 -26.63 -37.28 -31.07
N VAL A 579 -25.76 -37.50 -30.08
CA VAL A 579 -24.31 -37.28 -30.20
C VAL A 579 -23.57 -38.56 -30.66
N HIS A 580 -24.18 -39.74 -30.52
CA HIS A 580 -23.61 -41.03 -30.98
C HIS A 580 -23.99 -41.46 -32.41
N THR A 581 -24.99 -40.85 -33.05
CA THR A 581 -25.31 -41.12 -34.48
C THR A 581 -24.57 -40.21 -35.48
N SER A 582 -23.70 -39.30 -35.01
CA SER A 582 -22.93 -38.39 -35.89
C SER A 582 -21.44 -38.73 -36.02
N THR A 583 -20.95 -39.86 -35.50
CA THR A 583 -19.50 -40.21 -35.50
C THR A 583 -19.12 -41.57 -36.10
N LYS A 584 -20.02 -42.27 -36.81
CA LYS A 584 -19.66 -43.48 -37.58
C LYS A 584 -20.48 -43.66 -38.87
N ALA A 585 -20.00 -43.06 -39.96
CA ALA A 585 -20.15 -43.42 -41.38
C ALA A 585 -19.61 -42.18 -42.13
N THR A 586 -18.54 -42.19 -42.91
CA THR A 586 -18.30 -43.02 -44.10
C THR A 586 -16.83 -42.91 -44.52
N THR A 587 -16.16 -44.05 -44.69
CA THR A 587 -15.05 -44.22 -45.65
C THR A 587 -15.64 -44.67 -46.98
N GLU A 588 -15.36 -43.90 -48.03
CA GLU A 588 -15.34 -44.23 -49.47
C GLU A 588 -16.59 -44.83 -50.15
N LYS A 589 -17.21 -44.05 -51.06
CA LYS A 589 -17.08 -44.29 -52.51
C LYS A 589 -17.71 -43.18 -53.37
N MET A 590 -17.03 -42.97 -54.50
CA MET A 590 -17.21 -42.14 -55.70
C MET A 590 -18.61 -41.64 -56.14
N ASP A 591 -18.55 -40.41 -56.66
CA ASP A 591 -19.17 -39.80 -57.86
C ASP A 591 -20.52 -39.05 -57.84
N GLU A 592 -20.37 -37.78 -58.27
CA GLU A 592 -21.21 -36.90 -59.11
C GLU A 592 -22.49 -36.21 -58.59
N GLU A 593 -22.28 -34.92 -58.29
CA GLU A 593 -22.93 -33.72 -58.82
C GLU A 593 -24.43 -33.37 -58.59
N LYS A 594 -24.55 -32.14 -58.07
CA LYS A 594 -25.45 -31.02 -58.42
C LYS A 594 -26.40 -30.51 -57.32
N GLU A 595 -26.19 -29.22 -57.07
CA GLU A 595 -26.74 -28.31 -56.07
C GLU A 595 -28.19 -27.92 -56.35
N GLU A 596 -28.96 -27.71 -55.28
CA GLU A 596 -29.76 -26.49 -55.07
C GLU A 596 -30.34 -26.49 -53.64
N MET A 597 -30.18 -25.39 -52.90
CA MET A 597 -30.99 -25.13 -51.71
C MET A 597 -31.21 -23.64 -51.48
N THR A 598 -32.48 -23.25 -51.45
CA THR A 598 -32.97 -21.92 -51.04
C THR A 598 -34.06 -22.06 -49.97
N THR A 599 -34.17 -21.02 -49.14
CA THR A 599 -35.33 -20.57 -48.32
C THR A 599 -35.52 -21.09 -46.87
N SER A 600 -34.97 -20.35 -45.89
CA SER A 600 -35.61 -19.36 -44.96
C SER A 600 -37.14 -19.44 -44.68
N PRO A 601 -37.71 -18.76 -43.65
CA PRO A 601 -37.50 -18.79 -42.18
C PRO A 601 -38.84 -18.72 -41.36
N ARG A 602 -38.85 -18.83 -40.01
CA ARG A 602 -39.60 -17.91 -39.08
C ARG A 602 -39.51 -18.28 -37.58
N LYS A 603 -39.79 -17.24 -36.77
CA LYS A 603 -39.43 -16.96 -35.37
C LYS A 603 -40.31 -17.58 -34.27
N THR A 604 -39.74 -17.50 -33.06
CA THR A 604 -40.13 -17.78 -31.67
C THR A 604 -41.38 -17.06 -31.10
N ILE A 605 -41.93 -17.65 -30.01
CA ILE A 605 -42.94 -17.09 -29.09
C ILE A 605 -42.30 -17.05 -27.69
N LEU A 606 -41.83 -15.88 -27.26
CA LEU A 606 -41.55 -15.54 -25.87
C LEU A 606 -42.05 -14.10 -25.69
N ASP A 607 -42.80 -13.92 -24.61
CA ASP A 607 -43.24 -12.66 -24.02
C ASP A 607 -44.38 -11.93 -24.76
N THR A 608 -45.55 -11.66 -24.19
CA THR A 608 -46.03 -11.72 -22.79
C THR A 608 -47.51 -11.24 -22.84
N LEU A 609 -48.42 -11.44 -21.88
CA LEU A 609 -48.46 -10.78 -20.57
C LEU A 609 -49.71 -11.25 -19.79
N ASN A 610 -49.58 -11.26 -18.46
CA ASN A 610 -50.69 -11.24 -17.51
C ASN A 610 -51.66 -10.10 -17.83
N GLU A 611 -52.96 -10.41 -17.73
CA GLU A 611 -54.13 -9.53 -17.73
C GLU A 611 -54.06 -8.27 -18.61
N LEU A 612 -54.84 -8.28 -19.71
CA LEU A 612 -55.79 -7.23 -20.12
C LEU A 612 -56.08 -7.36 -21.62
N GLU A 613 -57.32 -7.66 -21.93
CA GLU A 613 -57.91 -7.33 -23.22
C GLU A 613 -57.72 -5.82 -23.49
N GLY A 614 -56.96 -5.47 -24.53
CA GLY A 614 -57.10 -4.18 -25.23
C GLY A 614 -55.85 -3.31 -25.46
N GLY A 615 -55.26 -3.40 -26.66
CA GLY A 615 -55.00 -2.20 -27.49
C GLY A 615 -53.58 -1.60 -27.69
N LYS A 616 -52.94 -1.95 -28.83
CA LYS A 616 -52.20 -1.09 -29.82
C LYS A 616 -50.80 -0.44 -29.54
N LYS A 617 -49.77 -1.02 -30.22
CA LYS A 617 -48.85 -0.50 -31.30
C LYS A 617 -47.73 0.58 -31.09
N THR A 618 -46.47 0.12 -31.35
CA THR A 618 -45.35 0.62 -32.26
C THR A 618 -44.67 1.99 -32.01
N ASP A 619 -43.37 2.30 -32.27
CA ASP A 619 -42.36 1.80 -33.26
C ASP A 619 -40.90 2.35 -33.00
N LYS A 620 -39.88 1.56 -33.40
CA LYS A 620 -38.54 1.85 -34.05
C LYS A 620 -37.36 2.69 -33.44
N MET A 621 -36.12 2.13 -33.55
CA MET A 621 -34.95 2.50 -34.43
C MET A 621 -33.55 2.40 -33.73
N SER A 622 -32.69 1.40 -34.05
CA SER A 622 -31.40 1.44 -34.84
C SER A 622 -30.31 2.40 -34.29
N THR A 623 -29.01 2.08 -34.08
CA THR A 623 -27.99 1.46 -34.98
C THR A 623 -26.61 1.33 -34.30
N ARG A 624 -25.84 0.28 -34.71
CA ARG A 624 -24.37 0.17 -34.97
C ARG A 624 -23.33 0.59 -33.90
N SER A 625 -22.51 -0.33 -33.37
CA SER A 625 -21.32 -1.04 -33.94
C SER A 625 -20.05 -0.19 -34.04
N ARG A 626 -18.93 -0.64 -33.46
CA ARG A 626 -17.87 -1.35 -34.20
C ARG A 626 -16.77 -1.89 -33.27
N SER A 627 -16.51 -3.17 -33.44
CA SER A 627 -15.36 -3.96 -33.02
C SER A 627 -14.10 -3.63 -33.83
N THR A 628 -12.93 -3.97 -33.30
CA THR A 628 -11.88 -4.62 -34.08
C THR A 628 -11.22 -5.72 -33.27
N THR A 629 -10.99 -6.83 -33.97
CA THR A 629 -10.68 -8.18 -33.52
C THR A 629 -9.52 -8.66 -34.37
N THR A 630 -8.63 -9.48 -33.81
CA THR A 630 -7.83 -10.51 -34.51
C THR A 630 -7.25 -11.42 -33.41
N SER A 631 -7.83 -12.58 -33.05
CA SER A 631 -7.80 -13.92 -33.69
C SER A 631 -6.38 -14.48 -33.84
N MET A 632 -6.01 -15.74 -33.63
CA MET A 632 -6.60 -17.06 -33.26
C MET A 632 -5.32 -17.95 -33.07
N THR A 633 -5.28 -19.04 -32.31
CA THR A 633 -5.77 -20.38 -32.69
C THR A 633 -5.63 -21.38 -31.52
N THR A 634 -6.63 -22.24 -31.43
CA THR A 634 -6.84 -23.42 -30.58
C THR A 634 -6.04 -24.65 -31.02
N THR A 635 -5.71 -25.58 -30.09
CA THR A 635 -6.21 -26.98 -30.04
C THR A 635 -5.59 -27.78 -28.88
N THR A 636 -6.44 -28.48 -28.12
CA THR A 636 -6.11 -29.61 -27.21
C THR A 636 -6.55 -30.94 -27.86
N PRO A 637 -6.04 -32.13 -27.44
CA PRO A 637 -6.87 -32.97 -26.55
C PRO A 637 -6.10 -33.84 -25.50
N ARG A 638 -6.86 -34.33 -24.51
CA ARG A 638 -6.50 -35.19 -23.35
C ARG A 638 -6.27 -36.67 -23.71
N TYR A 639 -5.41 -37.40 -22.98
CA TYR A 639 -5.78 -38.48 -22.02
C TYR A 639 -4.58 -39.06 -21.22
N ARG A 640 -4.84 -39.33 -19.91
CA ARG A 640 -4.18 -40.12 -18.82
C ARG A 640 -2.99 -41.07 -19.20
N ARG A 641 -1.95 -41.35 -18.39
CA ARG A 641 -1.84 -41.60 -16.92
C ARG A 641 -0.35 -41.81 -16.51
N LYS A 642 -0.06 -41.69 -15.20
CA LYS A 642 1.09 -42.19 -14.39
C LYS A 642 2.28 -41.25 -14.08
N TYR A 643 2.26 -40.75 -12.84
CA TYR A 643 3.35 -40.55 -11.88
C TYR A 643 4.81 -40.56 -12.39
N LYS A 644 5.49 -39.43 -12.20
CA LYS A 644 6.84 -39.39 -11.63
C LYS A 644 7.13 -37.99 -11.05
N ASP A 645 7.58 -37.99 -9.81
CA ASP A 645 8.06 -36.84 -9.03
C ASP A 645 9.06 -35.99 -9.80
N TYR A 646 8.86 -34.67 -9.82
CA TYR A 646 9.89 -33.68 -10.14
C TYR A 646 9.48 -32.33 -9.52
N ASP A 647 9.78 -32.15 -8.24
CA ASP A 647 9.88 -30.84 -7.59
C ASP A 647 11.01 -30.93 -6.56
N ASP A 648 12.23 -30.67 -7.03
CA ASP A 648 13.39 -30.29 -6.21
C ASP A 648 14.49 -29.83 -7.18
N GLU A 649 14.59 -28.52 -7.43
CA GLU A 649 15.86 -27.79 -7.67
C GLU A 649 15.60 -26.27 -7.85
N PRO A 650 15.59 -25.49 -6.75
CA PRO A 650 16.19 -24.14 -6.81
C PRO A 650 17.33 -23.97 -5.81
N HIS A 651 17.65 -25.00 -5.00
CA HIS A 651 18.63 -24.88 -3.91
C HIS A 651 20.10 -25.12 -4.30
N LYS A 652 20.39 -25.68 -5.49
CA LYS A 652 21.79 -25.85 -5.94
C LYS A 652 22.38 -24.59 -6.57
N PHE A 653 21.58 -23.80 -7.29
CA PHE A 653 22.05 -22.56 -7.92
C PHE A 653 22.42 -21.47 -6.89
N VAL A 654 21.65 -21.35 -5.81
CA VAL A 654 21.89 -20.35 -4.75
C VAL A 654 23.18 -20.69 -3.97
N ASN A 655 23.43 -21.96 -3.67
CA ASN A 655 24.63 -22.39 -2.96
C ASN A 655 25.90 -22.25 -3.82
N VAL A 656 25.80 -22.49 -5.14
CA VAL A 656 26.91 -22.22 -6.08
C VAL A 656 27.18 -20.72 -6.20
N LEU A 657 26.16 -19.88 -6.22
CA LEU A 657 26.32 -18.42 -6.28
C LEU A 657 26.95 -17.87 -4.99
N ILE A 658 26.53 -18.38 -3.82
CA ILE A 658 27.13 -18.02 -2.53
C ILE A 658 28.60 -18.47 -2.46
N PHE A 659 28.91 -19.66 -2.97
CA PHE A 659 30.29 -20.18 -3.03
C PHE A 659 31.18 -19.35 -3.96
N LEU A 660 30.67 -18.94 -5.12
CA LEU A 660 31.39 -18.07 -6.06
C LEU A 660 31.64 -16.68 -5.48
N LEU A 661 30.66 -16.11 -4.75
CA LEU A 661 30.84 -14.83 -4.05
C LEU A 661 31.90 -14.92 -2.95
N PHE A 662 31.95 -16.04 -2.22
CA PHE A 662 32.99 -16.29 -1.21
C PHE A 662 34.39 -16.37 -1.83
N LEU A 663 34.52 -17.05 -2.98
CA LEU A 663 35.77 -17.12 -3.75
C LEU A 663 36.23 -15.75 -4.25
N CYS A 664 35.31 -14.91 -4.73
CA CYS A 664 35.64 -13.54 -5.14
C CYS A 664 36.17 -12.69 -3.97
N VAL A 665 35.58 -12.81 -2.77
CA VAL A 665 36.06 -12.09 -1.57
C VAL A 665 37.44 -12.57 -1.16
N ILE A 666 37.71 -13.88 -1.21
CA ILE A 666 39.04 -14.43 -0.90
C ILE A 666 40.09 -13.93 -1.90
N ILE A 667 39.78 -13.92 -3.20
CA ILE A 667 40.68 -13.38 -4.24
C ILE A 667 40.94 -11.89 -4.02
N LEU A 668 39.93 -11.11 -3.62
CA LEU A 668 40.07 -9.69 -3.32
C LEU A 668 40.99 -9.45 -2.12
N ILE A 669 40.83 -10.25 -1.04
CA ILE A 669 41.67 -10.16 0.17
C ILE A 669 43.12 -10.55 -0.16
N ILE A 670 43.34 -11.60 -0.94
CA ILE A 670 44.68 -12.00 -1.39
C ILE A 670 45.30 -10.90 -2.26
N SER A 671 44.54 -10.31 -3.18
CA SER A 671 45.02 -9.23 -4.05
C SER A 671 45.38 -7.97 -3.25
N ILE A 672 44.57 -7.59 -2.26
CA ILE A 672 44.87 -6.47 -1.35
C ILE A 672 46.12 -6.81 -0.50
N GLY A 673 46.22 -8.02 0.03
CA GLY A 673 47.37 -8.48 0.80
C GLY A 673 48.67 -8.46 0.00
N VAL A 674 48.65 -8.92 -1.26
CA VAL A 674 49.79 -8.87 -2.17
C VAL A 674 50.15 -7.43 -2.54
N THR A 675 49.17 -6.55 -2.72
CA THR A 675 49.42 -5.12 -3.03
C THR A 675 50.00 -4.37 -1.83
N VAL A 676 49.66 -4.76 -0.61
CA VAL A 676 50.22 -4.22 0.63
C VAL A 676 51.60 -4.81 0.95
N TYR A 677 51.89 -6.04 0.51
CA TYR A 677 53.20 -6.67 0.66
C TYR A 677 54.22 -6.20 -0.40
N LEU A 678 53.74 -5.78 -1.58
CA LEU A 678 54.57 -5.24 -2.67
C LEU A 678 54.76 -3.72 -2.61
N LYS A 679 54.06 -3.01 -1.72
CA LYS A 679 54.32 -1.62 -1.34
C LYS A 679 55.19 -1.58 -0.09
#